data_AF-A0A8D3DPQ8-F1
#
_entry.id   AF-A0A8D3DPQ8-F1
#
_cell.length_a   1.000
_cell.length_b   1.000
_cell.length_c   1.000
_cell.angle_alpha   90.00
_cell.angle_beta   90.00
_cell.angle_gamma   90.00
#
_symmetry.space_group_name_H-M   'P 1'
#
loop_
_entity.id
_entity.type
_entity.pdbx_description
1 polymer ?
#
loop_
_entity_poly.entity_id
_entity_poly.type
_entity_poly.pdbx_seq_one_letter_code
_entity_poly.pdbx_strand_id
1 'polypeptide(L)'
;MFAKLKKKIAEEAATAPRSGVRIPRTISKESITSVGADSGDDFASDGSSSRDDLPAQLLRRNDQIRRLEAKLSDYAEQLRIMQKTKDKLEIALERHQDLSIKKFQDQNETHQASRAKMAEGMTLALEKKDQEWIEKMADVEKEKTALSAQLEEMMEQSLALFQKRDDLDELEGFQQQELAKVKHMLLRKEEQLSQQERELQKKDAEVQSARRELSKARGKLQLLEQQHEESCRLNTELEIEREDLLLLREEADKKTGELEGRCQELHSVIQQVSEDFQKSQCVVSDLEKSLSDLQTEHDALKLQQQKAAVTEEDKERLLADLQKKVTSLDRRLQGNLSQDEHLQELLQEKSSLEQSLEETRAELLAVRTNHADTVSSLEAQVSRMSCSITELQTLLRHKDDSSRAYRERTDTQVAQLEQQILESSERLKSAQQQFTEKQQQMEKLRGVWSAEKAFLEQQVCLLQQQSEERAGRLEDSITSLEKDKLTLQDRVTDLERQRGEVDSTLRQQTEELEQCRSELSSRQTVSTEIAKALEESRRQKEELQTQVGEQATFLQTSQQQLTTVTERLAQREEDVRMLQNEVQSGKASQIQLQEEGERLRAQLQQVELDRDSQLIGLRKELLSQTQQLDGCQARVSYLEVEVDTLTEQLHSPEVCEEDQNGSVTVDDLDHIQKVNRELEQQLSDKNKARDLRGKKKEELLKQLDDLKNELSQLRVAKVTGGAASKLSKIRVVRKSIARVLTVINQTQKENLRKFYKGKKYKPLDLRPKKTRALRRRLNKHEEGLRTKKQQRKELLYSIRKFAVKA
;
A
#
# COMPACT_ATOMS: atom_id res chain seq x y z
N MET A 1 -24.78 -53.83 -35.56
CA MET A 1 -25.84 -54.75 -36.05
C MET A 1 -25.56 -55.41 -37.42
N PHE A 2 -24.45 -55.11 -38.12
CA PHE A 2 -24.15 -55.71 -39.43
C PHE A 2 -23.98 -57.25 -39.46
N ALA A 3 -23.64 -57.90 -38.34
CA ALA A 3 -23.56 -59.36 -38.25
C ALA A 3 -24.92 -60.09 -38.37
N LYS A 4 -26.05 -59.41 -38.09
CA LYS A 4 -27.39 -60.00 -38.22
C LYS A 4 -27.95 -59.90 -39.65
N LEU A 5 -27.40 -59.02 -40.50
CA LEU A 5 -27.85 -58.86 -41.89
C LEU A 5 -27.19 -59.90 -42.82
N LYS A 6 -25.88 -60.16 -42.65
CA LYS A 6 -25.16 -61.18 -43.44
C LYS A 6 -25.70 -62.60 -43.26
N LYS A 7 -26.32 -62.92 -42.12
CA LYS A 7 -26.94 -64.24 -41.90
C LYS A 7 -28.27 -64.39 -42.64
N LYS A 8 -29.07 -63.31 -42.72
CA LYS A 8 -30.41 -63.35 -43.34
C LYS A 8 -30.38 -63.47 -44.86
N ILE A 9 -29.41 -62.82 -45.51
CA ILE A 9 -29.22 -62.89 -46.98
C ILE A 9 -28.71 -64.28 -47.44
N ALA A 10 -28.12 -65.07 -46.53
CA ALA A 10 -27.67 -66.44 -46.82
C ALA A 10 -28.75 -67.52 -46.59
N GLU A 11 -29.82 -67.22 -45.84
CA GLU A 11 -30.85 -68.20 -45.45
C GLU A 11 -32.11 -68.18 -46.35
N GLU A 12 -32.32 -67.16 -47.19
CA GLU A 12 -33.50 -67.07 -48.08
C GLU A 12 -33.28 -67.59 -49.53
N ALA A 13 -32.07 -68.05 -49.87
CA ALA A 13 -31.75 -68.58 -51.20
C ALA A 13 -32.05 -70.09 -51.40
N ALA A 14 -32.66 -70.77 -50.40
CA ALA A 14 -32.72 -72.23 -50.34
C ALA A 14 -34.10 -72.80 -49.95
N THR A 15 -35.17 -72.48 -50.70
CA THR A 15 -36.44 -73.22 -50.58
C THR A 15 -37.12 -73.45 -51.93
N ALA A 16 -36.86 -74.62 -52.52
CA ALA A 16 -37.61 -75.14 -53.67
C ALA A 16 -38.40 -76.40 -53.26
N PRO A 17 -39.74 -76.37 -53.20
CA PRO A 17 -40.57 -77.55 -53.15
C PRO A 17 -40.88 -78.05 -54.57
N ARG A 18 -40.70 -79.36 -54.81
CA ARG A 18 -41.09 -80.02 -56.07
C ARG A 18 -42.61 -80.27 -56.12
N SER A 19 -43.23 -79.92 -57.25
CA SER A 19 -44.41 -80.57 -57.84
C SER A 19 -44.35 -80.23 -59.33
N GLY A 20 -44.30 -81.17 -60.29
CA GLY A 20 -45.40 -82.11 -60.57
C GLY A 20 -46.57 -81.32 -61.15
N VAL A 21 -46.95 -81.41 -62.43
CA VAL A 21 -47.23 -82.65 -63.18
C VAL A 21 -47.22 -82.44 -64.72
N ARG A 22 -46.67 -83.43 -65.44
CA ARG A 22 -46.90 -83.88 -66.85
C ARG A 22 -46.94 -82.91 -68.05
N ILE A 23 -46.00 -83.21 -68.96
CA ILE A 23 -46.09 -83.13 -70.44
C ILE A 23 -47.33 -83.89 -70.97
N PRO A 24 -47.89 -83.50 -72.12
CA PRO A 24 -48.03 -84.48 -73.20
C PRO A 24 -47.58 -83.98 -74.59
N ARG A 25 -46.62 -84.69 -75.19
CA ARG A 25 -46.36 -84.80 -76.63
C ARG A 25 -46.53 -86.27 -77.01
N THR A 26 -47.62 -86.61 -77.71
CA THR A 26 -47.87 -87.89 -78.41
C THR A 26 -48.98 -87.60 -79.43
N ILE A 27 -48.72 -87.49 -80.73
CA ILE A 27 -48.67 -88.59 -81.73
C ILE A 27 -49.80 -89.62 -81.56
N SER A 28 -50.84 -89.48 -82.41
CA SER A 28 -51.93 -90.41 -82.81
C SER A 28 -52.75 -89.64 -83.85
N LYS A 29 -53.15 -90.10 -85.05
CA LYS A 29 -53.15 -91.40 -85.76
C LYS A 29 -54.11 -92.48 -85.25
N GLU A 30 -54.86 -93.05 -86.21
CA GLU A 30 -55.74 -94.24 -86.20
C GLU A 30 -56.81 -94.36 -85.11
N SER A 31 -58.07 -94.75 -85.34
CA SER A 31 -59.00 -94.89 -86.49
C SER A 31 -60.30 -95.54 -85.94
N ILE A 32 -61.41 -95.54 -86.69
CA ILE A 32 -62.35 -96.68 -86.96
C ILE A 32 -63.76 -96.17 -87.38
N THR A 33 -64.09 -96.38 -88.66
CA THR A 33 -65.42 -96.60 -89.33
C THR A 33 -66.63 -95.68 -89.03
N SER A 34 -67.41 -95.23 -90.04
CA SER A 34 -68.18 -96.12 -90.93
C SER A 34 -68.62 -95.55 -92.29
N VAL A 35 -68.36 -96.33 -93.36
CA VAL A 35 -69.17 -96.58 -94.59
C VAL A 35 -69.66 -95.38 -95.43
N GLY A 36 -69.38 -95.30 -96.75
CA GLY A 36 -68.55 -96.19 -97.56
C GLY A 36 -68.56 -95.88 -99.07
N ALA A 37 -67.84 -96.74 -99.82
CA ALA A 37 -68.06 -97.14 -101.23
C ALA A 37 -67.80 -96.11 -102.37
N ASP A 38 -67.33 -96.49 -103.56
CA ASP A 38 -66.64 -97.72 -104.03
C ASP A 38 -66.06 -97.47 -105.46
N SER A 39 -64.97 -98.15 -105.79
CA SER A 39 -64.33 -98.35 -107.11
C SER A 39 -63.54 -97.16 -107.71
N GLY A 40 -62.44 -97.38 -108.46
CA GLY A 40 -61.79 -98.64 -108.81
C GLY A 40 -61.02 -98.45 -110.12
N ASP A 41 -59.69 -98.51 -110.06
CA ASP A 41 -58.79 -98.42 -111.23
C ASP A 41 -58.55 -99.84 -111.77
N ASP A 42 -58.64 -100.06 -113.09
CA ASP A 42 -57.75 -100.94 -113.87
C ASP A 42 -58.18 -101.11 -115.33
N PHE A 43 -57.18 -101.25 -116.21
CA PHE A 43 -57.30 -101.45 -117.65
C PHE A 43 -57.31 -102.95 -118.01
N ALA A 44 -58.17 -103.37 -118.94
CA ALA A 44 -57.95 -104.57 -119.75
C ALA A 44 -58.58 -104.41 -121.14
N SER A 45 -57.82 -104.78 -122.19
CA SER A 45 -58.31 -104.87 -123.57
C SER A 45 -59.23 -106.06 -123.78
N ASP A 46 -60.06 -106.01 -124.83
CA ASP A 46 -59.94 -106.91 -125.99
C ASP A 46 -60.80 -106.37 -127.16
N GLY A 47 -60.52 -106.78 -128.41
CA GLY A 47 -60.86 -105.96 -129.58
C GLY A 47 -61.63 -106.59 -130.75
N SER A 48 -61.87 -105.73 -131.75
CA SER A 48 -62.10 -106.01 -133.19
C SER A 48 -63.51 -106.33 -133.74
N SER A 49 -63.95 -105.51 -134.73
CA SER A 49 -64.80 -105.79 -135.92
C SER A 49 -66.23 -106.39 -135.78
N SER A 50 -67.23 -106.08 -136.63
CA SER A 50 -67.37 -105.12 -137.74
C SER A 50 -68.86 -104.95 -138.21
N ARG A 51 -69.26 -103.70 -138.52
CA ARG A 51 -70.23 -103.21 -139.55
C ARG A 51 -71.75 -103.57 -139.60
N ASP A 52 -72.56 -102.51 -139.78
CA ASP A 52 -73.97 -102.36 -140.27
C ASP A 52 -75.13 -103.00 -139.45
N ASP A 53 -76.39 -102.50 -139.38
CA ASP A 53 -77.13 -101.48 -140.17
C ASP A 53 -78.23 -100.74 -139.33
N LEU A 54 -78.76 -99.56 -139.76
CA LEU A 54 -79.42 -98.58 -138.86
C LEU A 54 -80.49 -97.64 -139.50
N PRO A 55 -81.81 -97.87 -139.32
CA PRO A 55 -82.77 -96.74 -139.41
C PRO A 55 -83.97 -96.68 -138.41
N ALA A 56 -84.37 -97.76 -137.73
CA ALA A 56 -85.66 -97.78 -136.99
C ALA A 56 -85.62 -97.19 -135.56
N GLN A 57 -84.44 -96.90 -134.99
CA GLN A 57 -84.28 -96.52 -133.57
C GLN A 57 -84.21 -95.00 -133.31
N LEU A 58 -84.03 -94.17 -134.35
CA LEU A 58 -83.68 -92.75 -134.19
C LEU A 58 -84.77 -91.90 -133.53
N LEU A 59 -86.05 -92.15 -133.84
CA LEU A 59 -87.16 -91.35 -133.32
C LEU A 59 -87.39 -91.49 -131.81
N ARG A 60 -87.17 -92.68 -131.22
CA ARG A 60 -87.36 -92.88 -129.78
C ARG A 60 -86.22 -92.30 -128.92
N ARG A 61 -85.01 -92.17 -129.46
CA ARG A 61 -83.86 -91.60 -128.74
C ARG A 61 -84.00 -90.09 -128.50
N ASN A 62 -84.52 -89.32 -129.46
CA ASN A 62 -84.57 -87.86 -129.37
C ASN A 62 -85.44 -87.33 -128.21
N ASP A 63 -86.62 -87.92 -127.96
CA ASP A 63 -87.47 -87.50 -126.83
C ASP A 63 -86.95 -87.99 -125.46
N GLN A 64 -86.07 -89.00 -125.44
CA GLN A 64 -85.38 -89.44 -124.22
C GLN A 64 -84.21 -88.50 -123.88
N ILE A 65 -83.51 -87.97 -124.89
CA ILE A 65 -82.39 -87.03 -124.72
C ILE A 65 -82.86 -85.73 -124.04
N ARG A 66 -83.92 -85.06 -124.54
CA ARG A 66 -84.41 -83.79 -123.95
C ARG A 66 -84.81 -83.90 -122.47
N ARG A 67 -85.32 -85.06 -122.03
CA ARG A 67 -85.69 -85.29 -120.62
C ARG A 67 -84.46 -85.48 -119.71
N LEU A 68 -83.35 -85.96 -120.27
CA LEU A 68 -82.08 -86.08 -119.55
C LEU A 68 -81.36 -84.74 -119.48
N GLU A 69 -81.41 -83.94 -120.55
CA GLU A 69 -80.88 -82.58 -120.60
C GLU A 69 -81.54 -81.65 -119.56
N ALA A 70 -82.87 -81.69 -119.44
CA ALA A 70 -83.59 -80.93 -118.40
C ALA A 70 -83.15 -81.32 -116.98
N LYS A 71 -83.01 -82.61 -116.70
CA LYS A 71 -82.53 -83.09 -115.39
C LYS A 71 -81.08 -82.70 -115.12
N LEU A 72 -80.21 -82.72 -116.13
CA LEU A 72 -78.83 -82.25 -116.02
C LEU A 72 -78.77 -80.74 -115.71
N SER A 73 -79.67 -79.94 -116.30
CA SER A 73 -79.84 -78.53 -115.97
C SER A 73 -80.23 -78.33 -114.50
N ASP A 74 -81.25 -79.06 -114.02
CA ASP A 74 -81.72 -78.95 -112.63
C ASP A 74 -80.62 -79.36 -111.62
N TYR A 75 -79.86 -80.43 -111.91
CA TYR A 75 -78.73 -80.83 -111.07
C TYR A 75 -77.57 -79.83 -111.11
N ALA A 76 -77.29 -79.19 -112.25
CA ALA A 76 -76.29 -78.14 -112.35
C ALA A 76 -76.67 -76.89 -111.54
N GLU A 77 -77.95 -76.52 -111.53
CA GLU A 77 -78.45 -75.39 -110.76
C GLU A 77 -78.46 -75.69 -109.25
N GLN A 78 -78.82 -76.92 -108.85
CA GLN A 78 -78.67 -77.39 -107.46
C GLN A 78 -77.19 -77.37 -107.02
N LEU A 79 -76.25 -77.81 -107.85
CA LEU A 79 -74.82 -77.75 -107.55
C LEU A 79 -74.33 -76.30 -107.35
N ARG A 80 -74.80 -75.34 -108.16
CA ARG A 80 -74.49 -73.90 -107.93
C ARG A 80 -75.04 -73.38 -106.62
N ILE A 81 -76.23 -73.80 -106.21
CA ILE A 81 -76.83 -73.38 -104.92
C ILE A 81 -76.07 -74.01 -103.75
N MET A 82 -75.67 -75.28 -103.86
CA MET A 82 -74.82 -75.96 -102.88
C MET A 82 -73.43 -75.33 -102.77
N GLN A 83 -72.83 -74.93 -103.90
CA GLN A 83 -71.56 -74.21 -103.90
C GLN A 83 -71.70 -72.84 -103.21
N LYS A 84 -72.69 -72.02 -103.60
CA LYS A 84 -72.94 -70.71 -102.97
C LYS A 84 -73.27 -70.79 -101.47
N THR A 85 -73.83 -71.90 -100.99
CA THR A 85 -74.08 -72.11 -99.55
C THR A 85 -72.83 -72.59 -98.84
N LYS A 86 -72.03 -73.47 -99.44
CA LYS A 86 -70.69 -73.82 -98.98
C LYS A 86 -69.81 -72.58 -98.82
N ASP A 87 -69.65 -71.77 -99.88
CA ASP A 87 -68.78 -70.59 -99.88
C ASP A 87 -69.19 -69.58 -98.77
N LYS A 88 -70.51 -69.42 -98.54
CA LYS A 88 -71.04 -68.59 -97.44
C LYS A 88 -70.72 -69.14 -96.06
N LEU A 89 -70.77 -70.46 -95.89
CA LEU A 89 -70.42 -71.12 -94.62
C LEU A 89 -68.91 -71.08 -94.37
N GLU A 90 -68.07 -71.21 -95.41
CA GLU A 90 -66.62 -71.02 -95.31
C GLU A 90 -66.28 -69.59 -94.88
N ILE A 91 -66.85 -68.55 -95.53
CA ILE A 91 -66.67 -67.15 -95.13
C ILE A 91 -67.19 -66.88 -93.70
N ALA A 92 -68.28 -67.51 -93.29
CA ALA A 92 -68.81 -67.36 -91.93
C ALA A 92 -67.91 -68.05 -90.88
N LEU A 93 -67.34 -69.21 -91.21
CA LEU A 93 -66.40 -69.94 -90.37
C LEU A 93 -65.08 -69.17 -90.23
N GLU A 94 -64.53 -68.67 -91.33
CA GLU A 94 -63.31 -67.86 -91.37
C GLU A 94 -63.47 -66.59 -90.53
N ARG A 95 -64.56 -65.82 -90.73
CA ARG A 95 -64.88 -64.66 -89.88
C ARG A 95 -65.06 -65.01 -88.40
N HIS A 96 -65.64 -66.17 -88.08
CA HIS A 96 -65.76 -66.62 -86.69
C HIS A 96 -64.39 -66.98 -86.09
N GLN A 97 -63.50 -67.60 -86.87
CA GLN A 97 -62.13 -67.89 -86.48
C GLN A 97 -61.33 -66.60 -86.27
N ASP A 98 -61.38 -65.65 -87.21
CA ASP A 98 -60.74 -64.33 -87.10
C ASP A 98 -61.21 -63.55 -85.87
N LEU A 99 -62.53 -63.48 -85.63
CA LEU A 99 -63.09 -62.83 -84.45
C LEU A 99 -62.70 -63.54 -83.15
N SER A 100 -62.48 -64.85 -83.18
CA SER A 100 -62.00 -65.61 -82.02
C SER A 100 -60.52 -65.36 -81.76
N ILE A 101 -59.68 -65.40 -82.80
CA ILE A 101 -58.24 -65.08 -82.73
C ILE A 101 -58.05 -63.64 -82.24
N LYS A 102 -58.80 -62.69 -82.79
CA LYS A 102 -58.74 -61.29 -82.38
C LYS A 102 -59.14 -61.09 -80.92
N LYS A 103 -60.22 -61.72 -80.45
CA LYS A 103 -60.57 -61.70 -79.01
C LYS A 103 -59.47 -62.27 -78.12
N PHE A 104 -58.80 -63.34 -78.53
CA PHE A 104 -57.65 -63.89 -77.80
C PHE A 104 -56.43 -62.96 -77.83
N GLN A 105 -56.19 -62.24 -78.93
CA GLN A 105 -55.15 -61.21 -79.03
C GLN A 105 -55.48 -60.03 -78.11
N ASP A 106 -56.67 -59.45 -78.20
CA ASP A 106 -57.13 -58.34 -77.36
C ASP A 106 -57.05 -58.70 -75.85
N GLN A 107 -57.41 -59.94 -75.47
CA GLN A 107 -57.26 -60.44 -74.09
C GLN A 107 -55.79 -60.58 -73.68
N ASN A 108 -54.93 -61.11 -74.56
CA ASN A 108 -53.50 -61.25 -74.26
C ASN A 108 -52.81 -59.88 -74.14
N GLU A 109 -53.13 -58.93 -75.02
CA GLU A 109 -52.63 -57.55 -74.97
C GLU A 109 -53.09 -56.82 -73.71
N THR A 110 -54.36 -56.92 -73.33
CA THR A 110 -54.87 -56.31 -72.09
C THR A 110 -54.25 -56.94 -70.84
N HIS A 111 -54.01 -58.26 -70.81
CA HIS A 111 -53.27 -58.92 -69.73
C HIS A 111 -51.79 -58.49 -69.68
N GLN A 112 -51.12 -58.38 -70.83
CA GLN A 112 -49.73 -57.90 -70.91
C GLN A 112 -49.62 -56.44 -70.47
N ALA A 113 -50.52 -55.56 -70.91
CA ALA A 113 -50.58 -54.16 -70.48
C ALA A 113 -50.87 -54.03 -68.97
N SER A 114 -51.74 -54.89 -68.41
CA SER A 114 -51.98 -54.93 -66.96
C SER A 114 -50.74 -55.40 -66.18
N ARG A 115 -49.99 -56.36 -66.73
CA ARG A 115 -48.76 -56.88 -66.12
C ARG A 115 -47.61 -55.86 -66.20
N ALA A 116 -47.50 -55.12 -67.32
CA ALA A 116 -46.56 -54.01 -67.48
C ALA A 116 -46.84 -52.90 -66.48
N LYS A 117 -48.09 -52.42 -66.38
CA LYS A 117 -48.50 -51.41 -65.39
C LYS A 117 -48.25 -51.85 -63.94
N MET A 118 -48.40 -53.14 -63.62
CA MET A 118 -48.07 -53.67 -62.29
C MET A 118 -46.56 -53.67 -62.03
N ALA A 119 -45.74 -53.99 -63.05
CA ALA A 119 -44.28 -53.92 -62.94
C ALA A 119 -43.80 -52.47 -62.79
N GLU A 120 -44.30 -51.53 -63.61
CA GLU A 120 -44.03 -50.08 -63.51
C GLU A 120 -44.46 -49.51 -62.14
N GLY A 121 -45.64 -49.91 -61.64
CA GLY A 121 -46.09 -49.54 -60.30
C GLY A 121 -45.17 -50.06 -59.20
N MET A 122 -44.58 -51.24 -59.37
CA MET A 122 -43.61 -51.83 -58.43
C MET A 122 -42.24 -51.15 -58.51
N THR A 123 -41.73 -50.82 -59.70
CA THR A 123 -40.45 -50.09 -59.84
C THR A 123 -40.57 -48.68 -59.27
N LEU A 124 -41.64 -47.95 -59.57
CA LEU A 124 -41.91 -46.62 -58.99
C LEU A 124 -42.07 -46.66 -57.46
N ALA A 125 -42.57 -47.76 -56.90
CA ALA A 125 -42.65 -47.94 -55.45
C ALA A 125 -41.27 -48.23 -54.81
N LEU A 126 -40.40 -48.96 -55.50
CA LEU A 126 -39.02 -49.19 -55.08
C LEU A 126 -38.18 -47.90 -55.18
N GLU A 127 -38.24 -47.19 -56.29
CA GLU A 127 -37.55 -45.90 -56.49
C GLU A 127 -37.93 -44.87 -55.43
N LYS A 128 -39.22 -44.77 -55.08
CA LYS A 128 -39.68 -43.92 -53.96
C LYS A 128 -39.11 -44.36 -52.62
N LYS A 129 -38.96 -45.68 -52.38
CA LYS A 129 -38.37 -46.19 -51.15
C LYS A 129 -36.86 -45.95 -51.09
N ASP A 130 -36.16 -46.08 -52.20
CA ASP A 130 -34.74 -45.77 -52.28
C ASP A 130 -34.49 -44.27 -52.08
N GLN A 131 -35.32 -43.41 -52.66
CA GLN A 131 -35.30 -41.96 -52.42
C GLN A 131 -35.57 -41.61 -50.95
N GLU A 132 -36.61 -42.20 -50.33
CA GLU A 132 -36.87 -42.06 -48.88
C GLU A 132 -35.68 -42.52 -48.01
N TRP A 133 -34.91 -43.51 -48.44
CA TRP A 133 -33.71 -43.97 -47.73
C TRP A 133 -32.51 -43.05 -47.94
N ILE A 134 -32.32 -42.53 -49.15
CA ILE A 134 -31.28 -41.54 -49.46
C ILE A 134 -31.49 -40.27 -48.63
N GLU A 135 -32.72 -39.76 -48.55
CA GLU A 135 -33.05 -38.58 -47.73
C GLU A 135 -32.78 -38.83 -46.24
N LYS A 136 -33.22 -39.98 -45.69
CA LYS A 136 -32.92 -40.36 -44.29
C LYS A 136 -31.42 -40.52 -44.03
N MET A 137 -30.66 -41.07 -44.98
CA MET A 137 -29.21 -41.18 -44.85
C MET A 137 -28.54 -39.80 -44.88
N ALA A 138 -28.97 -38.90 -45.76
CA ALA A 138 -28.46 -37.54 -45.83
C ALA A 138 -28.77 -36.74 -44.55
N ASP A 139 -29.95 -36.92 -43.94
CA ASP A 139 -30.29 -36.28 -42.67
C ASP A 139 -29.49 -36.85 -41.49
N VAL A 140 -29.29 -38.17 -41.43
CA VAL A 140 -28.40 -38.81 -40.44
C VAL A 140 -26.93 -38.39 -40.64
N GLU A 141 -26.48 -38.15 -41.87
CA GLU A 141 -25.14 -37.61 -42.14
C GLU A 141 -25.01 -36.15 -41.69
N LYS A 142 -26.02 -35.30 -41.93
CA LYS A 142 -26.08 -33.93 -41.37
C LYS A 142 -26.03 -33.96 -39.84
N GLU A 143 -26.87 -34.74 -39.19
CA GLU A 143 -26.87 -34.91 -37.72
C GLU A 143 -25.50 -35.36 -37.20
N LYS A 144 -24.88 -36.35 -37.86
CA LYS A 144 -23.53 -36.81 -37.53
C LYS A 144 -22.49 -35.69 -37.64
N THR A 145 -22.52 -34.88 -38.70
CA THR A 145 -21.58 -33.76 -38.87
C THR A 145 -21.81 -32.63 -37.86
N ALA A 146 -23.07 -32.34 -37.50
CA ALA A 146 -23.39 -31.37 -36.47
C ALA A 146 -22.92 -31.83 -35.08
N LEU A 147 -23.13 -33.10 -34.74
CA LEU A 147 -22.66 -33.69 -33.49
C LEU A 147 -21.13 -33.80 -33.41
N SER A 148 -20.43 -34.07 -34.52
CA SER A 148 -18.96 -34.05 -34.51
C SER A 148 -18.41 -32.64 -34.35
N ALA A 149 -18.99 -31.64 -35.02
CA ALA A 149 -18.59 -30.24 -34.84
C ALA A 149 -18.82 -29.75 -33.41
N GLN A 150 -19.96 -30.10 -32.79
CA GLN A 150 -20.21 -29.82 -31.37
C GLN A 150 -19.23 -30.51 -30.43
N LEU A 151 -18.80 -31.74 -30.74
CA LEU A 151 -17.79 -32.46 -29.94
C LEU A 151 -16.41 -31.80 -30.05
N GLU A 152 -16.01 -31.39 -31.26
CA GLU A 152 -14.77 -30.66 -31.53
C GLU A 152 -14.76 -29.30 -30.81
N GLU A 153 -15.85 -28.53 -30.92
CA GLU A 153 -16.01 -27.26 -30.19
C GLU A 153 -15.91 -27.47 -28.67
N MET A 154 -16.58 -28.50 -28.12
CA MET A 154 -16.48 -28.78 -26.69
C MET A 154 -15.07 -29.21 -26.25
N MET A 155 -14.35 -29.92 -27.12
CA MET A 155 -12.96 -30.31 -26.88
C MET A 155 -12.04 -29.09 -26.89
N GLU A 156 -12.17 -28.19 -27.87
CA GLU A 156 -11.42 -26.92 -27.93
C GLU A 156 -11.73 -26.03 -26.71
N GLN A 157 -13.00 -25.89 -26.34
CA GLN A 157 -13.40 -25.18 -25.12
C GLN A 157 -12.77 -25.81 -23.86
N SER A 158 -12.72 -27.15 -23.78
CA SER A 158 -12.07 -27.83 -22.65
C SER A 158 -10.57 -27.58 -22.60
N LEU A 159 -9.87 -27.62 -23.74
CA LEU A 159 -8.44 -27.33 -23.85
C LEU A 159 -8.14 -25.88 -23.48
N ALA A 160 -8.95 -24.93 -23.95
CA ALA A 160 -8.82 -23.52 -23.59
C ALA A 160 -9.10 -23.26 -22.10
N LEU A 161 -9.96 -24.06 -21.45
CA LEU A 161 -10.18 -24.01 -20.01
C LEU A 161 -9.01 -24.61 -19.22
N PHE A 162 -8.36 -25.67 -19.73
CA PHE A 162 -7.13 -26.21 -19.13
C PHE A 162 -5.96 -25.22 -19.27
N GLN A 163 -5.72 -24.65 -20.45
CA GLN A 163 -4.68 -23.62 -20.64
C GLN A 163 -4.88 -22.43 -19.68
N LYS A 164 -6.11 -21.91 -19.57
CA LYS A 164 -6.44 -20.85 -18.59
C LYS A 164 -6.26 -21.29 -17.14
N ARG A 165 -6.36 -22.58 -16.84
CA ARG A 165 -6.09 -23.13 -15.51
C ARG A 165 -4.60 -23.10 -15.21
N ASP A 166 -3.80 -23.58 -16.16
CA ASP A 166 -2.35 -23.63 -16.06
C ASP A 166 -1.76 -22.20 -15.98
N ASP A 167 -2.24 -21.27 -16.81
CA ASP A 167 -1.89 -19.84 -16.75
C ASP A 167 -2.20 -19.22 -15.37
N LEU A 168 -3.34 -19.58 -14.76
CA LEU A 168 -3.73 -19.10 -13.44
C LEU A 168 -2.84 -19.69 -12.33
N ASP A 169 -2.54 -20.99 -12.40
CA ASP A 169 -1.68 -21.66 -11.43
C ASP A 169 -0.22 -21.12 -11.51
N GLU A 170 0.27 -20.79 -12.71
CA GLU A 170 1.55 -20.07 -12.90
C GLU A 170 1.51 -18.66 -12.28
N LEU A 171 0.46 -17.88 -12.55
CA LEU A 171 0.27 -16.54 -11.98
C LEU A 171 0.17 -16.57 -10.45
N GLU A 172 -0.51 -17.57 -9.87
CA GLU A 172 -0.51 -17.79 -8.42
C GLU A 172 0.90 -18.12 -7.90
N GLY A 173 1.67 -18.92 -8.63
CA GLY A 173 3.08 -19.19 -8.32
C GLY A 173 3.94 -17.93 -8.28
N PHE A 174 3.84 -17.06 -9.28
CA PHE A 174 4.53 -15.76 -9.31
C PHE A 174 4.08 -14.86 -8.15
N GLN A 175 2.78 -14.77 -7.86
CA GLN A 175 2.27 -14.00 -6.72
C GLN A 175 2.81 -14.51 -5.38
N GLN A 176 2.87 -15.83 -5.19
CA GLN A 176 3.45 -16.43 -3.99
C GLN A 176 4.95 -16.12 -3.87
N GLN A 177 5.68 -16.14 -4.98
CA GLN A 177 7.11 -15.78 -5.02
C GLN A 177 7.34 -14.31 -4.65
N GLU A 178 6.55 -13.38 -5.22
CA GLU A 178 6.64 -11.95 -4.89
C GLU A 178 6.23 -11.66 -3.44
N LEU A 179 5.17 -12.31 -2.94
CA LEU A 179 4.80 -12.23 -1.52
C LEU A 179 5.91 -12.75 -0.60
N ALA A 180 6.63 -13.82 -1.00
CA ALA A 180 7.77 -14.33 -0.25
C ALA A 180 8.96 -13.34 -0.26
N LYS A 181 9.28 -12.73 -1.41
CA LYS A 181 10.30 -11.67 -1.54
C LYS A 181 9.95 -10.46 -0.65
N VAL A 182 8.73 -9.95 -0.74
CA VAL A 182 8.22 -8.83 0.09
C VAL A 182 8.27 -9.19 1.57
N LYS A 183 7.84 -10.40 1.97
CA LYS A 183 7.91 -10.88 3.35
C LYS A 183 9.35 -10.94 3.88
N HIS A 184 10.30 -11.41 3.07
CA HIS A 184 11.72 -11.42 3.45
C HIS A 184 12.28 -9.99 3.59
N MET A 185 11.95 -9.08 2.67
CA MET A 185 12.36 -7.68 2.77
C MET A 185 11.79 -6.99 4.02
N LEU A 186 10.50 -7.20 4.32
CA LEU A 186 9.86 -6.67 5.52
C LEU A 186 10.50 -7.22 6.80
N LEU A 187 10.76 -8.52 6.87
CA LEU A 187 11.38 -9.15 8.03
C LEU A 187 12.82 -8.63 8.25
N ARG A 188 13.61 -8.50 7.18
CA ARG A 188 14.95 -7.88 7.23
C ARG A 188 14.90 -6.41 7.65
N LYS A 189 13.86 -5.66 7.26
CA LYS A 189 13.65 -4.27 7.70
C LYS A 189 13.21 -4.19 9.16
N GLU A 190 12.37 -5.10 9.64
CA GLU A 190 11.98 -5.21 11.05
C GLU A 190 13.19 -5.56 11.93
N GLU A 191 14.07 -6.46 11.47
CA GLU A 191 15.35 -6.76 12.13
C GLU A 191 16.28 -5.54 12.19
N GLN A 192 16.44 -4.80 11.09
CA GLN A 192 17.23 -3.56 11.02
C GLN A 192 16.68 -2.49 11.98
N LEU A 193 15.37 -2.26 11.99
CA LEU A 193 14.72 -1.33 12.92
C LEU A 193 14.93 -1.78 14.37
N SER A 194 14.77 -3.07 14.67
CA SER A 194 14.98 -3.58 16.03
C SER A 194 16.45 -3.49 16.49
N GLN A 195 17.42 -3.55 15.57
CA GLN A 195 18.83 -3.27 15.86
C GLN A 195 19.03 -1.78 16.19
N GLN A 196 18.52 -0.87 15.34
CA GLN A 196 18.59 0.58 15.56
C GLN A 196 17.91 1.02 16.86
N GLU A 197 16.74 0.44 17.21
CA GLU A 197 16.08 0.69 18.49
C GLU A 197 16.94 0.29 19.70
N ARG A 198 17.69 -0.82 19.60
CA ARG A 198 18.62 -1.26 20.66
C ARG A 198 19.82 -0.34 20.77
N GLU A 199 20.36 0.16 19.67
CA GLU A 199 21.45 1.13 19.66
C GLU A 199 21.02 2.48 20.24
N LEU A 200 19.84 2.98 19.87
CA LEU A 200 19.25 4.18 20.47
C LEU A 200 19.06 4.02 21.98
N GLN A 201 18.56 2.86 22.44
CA GLN A 201 18.41 2.57 23.87
C GLN A 201 19.76 2.53 24.63
N LYS A 202 20.84 2.04 24.00
CA LYS A 202 22.20 2.11 24.58
C LYS A 202 22.69 3.55 24.69
N LYS A 203 22.61 4.33 23.61
CA LYS A 203 23.00 5.75 23.59
C LYS A 203 22.18 6.58 24.59
N ASP A 204 20.88 6.32 24.73
CA ASP A 204 20.03 6.94 25.76
C ASP A 204 20.49 6.61 27.19
N ALA A 205 20.98 5.38 27.44
CA ALA A 205 21.50 4.97 28.73
C ALA A 205 22.86 5.63 29.05
N GLU A 206 23.75 5.73 28.05
CA GLU A 206 25.03 6.43 28.11
C GLU A 206 24.83 7.93 28.40
N VAL A 207 23.98 8.61 27.62
CA VAL A 207 23.62 10.02 27.85
C VAL A 207 23.01 10.22 29.23
N GLN A 208 22.21 9.28 29.73
CA GLN A 208 21.70 9.32 31.10
C GLN A 208 22.79 9.10 32.16
N SER A 209 23.84 8.33 31.90
CA SER A 209 24.99 8.22 32.82
C SER A 209 25.80 9.51 32.84
N ALA A 210 26.18 10.01 31.66
CA ALA A 210 26.91 11.28 31.50
C ALA A 210 26.17 12.45 32.16
N ARG A 211 24.84 12.54 32.05
CA ARG A 211 24.04 13.55 32.77
C ARG A 211 24.10 13.40 34.30
N ARG A 212 24.14 12.18 34.84
CA ARG A 212 24.31 11.96 36.28
C ARG A 212 25.72 12.33 36.74
N GLU A 213 26.73 11.96 35.97
CA GLU A 213 28.13 12.30 36.23
C GLU A 213 28.35 13.83 36.19
N LEU A 214 27.79 14.51 35.19
CA LEU A 214 27.77 15.98 35.12
C LEU A 214 27.10 16.61 36.35
N SER A 215 25.96 16.05 36.81
CA SER A 215 25.29 16.56 38.03
C SER A 215 26.14 16.35 39.30
N LYS A 216 26.87 15.24 39.41
CA LYS A 216 27.82 15.00 40.50
C LYS A 216 29.02 15.96 40.42
N ALA A 217 29.55 16.21 39.22
CA ALA A 217 30.64 17.16 39.02
C ALA A 217 30.23 18.59 39.39
N ARG A 218 29.03 19.03 38.98
CA ARG A 218 28.45 20.32 39.39
C ARG A 218 28.27 20.43 40.90
N GLY A 219 27.75 19.39 41.56
CA GLY A 219 27.64 19.39 43.03
C GLY A 219 28.99 19.45 43.75
N LYS A 220 30.05 18.84 43.19
CA LYS A 220 31.42 18.99 43.71
C LYS A 220 31.98 20.39 43.47
N LEU A 221 31.73 20.98 42.30
CA LEU A 221 32.15 22.35 41.98
C LEU A 221 31.54 23.34 42.98
N GLN A 222 30.23 23.25 43.23
CA GLN A 222 29.53 24.09 44.21
C GLN A 222 30.08 23.96 45.64
N LEU A 223 30.50 22.76 46.05
CA LEU A 223 31.13 22.56 47.34
C LEU A 223 32.53 23.22 47.41
N LEU A 224 33.31 23.14 46.32
CA LEU A 224 34.62 23.80 46.23
C LEU A 224 34.48 25.33 46.15
N GLU A 225 33.47 25.84 45.46
CA GLU A 225 33.11 27.27 45.43
C GLU A 225 32.79 27.77 46.85
N GLN A 226 31.95 27.04 47.60
CA GLN A 226 31.65 27.36 49.01
C GLN A 226 32.91 27.34 49.90
N GLN A 227 33.75 26.31 49.78
CA GLN A 227 35.00 26.23 50.54
C GLN A 227 35.99 27.35 50.18
N HIS A 228 36.01 27.78 48.92
CA HIS A 228 36.81 28.92 48.48
C HIS A 228 36.27 30.24 49.03
N GLU A 229 34.96 30.47 49.00
CA GLU A 229 34.32 31.63 49.64
C GLU A 229 34.61 31.69 51.15
N GLU A 230 34.49 30.57 51.86
CA GLU A 230 34.84 30.47 53.28
C GLU A 230 36.32 30.80 53.54
N SER A 231 37.23 30.25 52.72
CA SER A 231 38.67 30.53 52.81
C SER A 231 39.01 32.00 52.54
N CYS A 232 38.32 32.64 51.58
CA CYS A 232 38.49 34.06 51.29
C CYS A 232 38.00 34.94 52.43
N ARG A 233 36.88 34.60 53.09
CA ARG A 233 36.40 35.32 54.29
C ARG A 233 37.41 35.22 55.43
N LEU A 234 37.91 34.01 55.70
CA LEU A 234 38.90 33.79 56.75
C LEU A 234 40.20 34.58 56.47
N ASN A 235 40.66 34.65 55.22
CA ASN A 235 41.80 35.48 54.85
C ASN A 235 41.54 36.97 55.12
N THR A 236 40.36 37.50 54.77
CA THR A 236 40.03 38.90 55.06
C THR A 236 39.93 39.20 56.56
N GLU A 237 39.47 38.24 57.37
CA GLU A 237 39.47 38.36 58.84
C GLU A 237 40.92 38.40 59.39
N LEU A 238 41.79 37.51 58.92
CA LEU A 238 43.21 37.47 59.29
C LEU A 238 44.01 38.69 58.80
N GLU A 239 43.63 39.30 57.67
CA GLU A 239 44.20 40.56 57.19
C GLU A 239 43.86 41.72 58.13
N ILE A 240 42.60 41.82 58.59
CA ILE A 240 42.17 42.82 59.58
C ILE A 240 42.88 42.61 60.92
N GLU A 241 42.91 41.38 61.45
CA GLU A 241 43.63 41.08 62.70
C GLU A 241 45.12 41.45 62.61
N ARG A 242 45.74 41.25 61.44
CA ARG A 242 47.13 41.63 61.19
C ARG A 242 47.33 43.14 61.15
N GLU A 243 46.40 43.90 60.58
CA GLU A 243 46.43 45.36 60.59
C GLU A 243 46.28 45.92 62.01
N ASP A 244 45.33 45.40 62.81
CA ASP A 244 45.16 45.77 64.22
C ASP A 244 46.41 45.48 65.05
N LEU A 245 47.05 44.31 64.86
CA LEU A 245 48.31 43.96 65.53
C LEU A 245 49.49 44.85 65.10
N LEU A 246 49.52 45.31 63.85
CA LEU A 246 50.52 46.28 63.39
C LEU A 246 50.32 47.65 64.05
N LEU A 247 49.08 48.14 64.16
CA LEU A 247 48.76 49.38 64.86
C LEU A 247 49.16 49.31 66.35
N LEU A 248 48.81 48.22 67.04
CA LEU A 248 49.22 47.99 68.43
C LEU A 248 50.74 47.94 68.60
N ARG A 249 51.45 47.35 67.63
CA ARG A 249 52.92 47.35 67.61
C ARG A 249 53.47 48.76 67.42
N GLU A 250 52.94 49.55 66.47
CA GLU A 250 53.38 50.93 66.28
C GLU A 250 53.16 51.79 67.53
N GLU A 251 52.06 51.58 68.25
CA GLU A 251 51.83 52.24 69.55
C GLU A 251 52.84 51.82 70.62
N ALA A 252 53.21 50.54 70.66
CA ALA A 252 54.22 50.03 71.60
C ALA A 252 55.62 50.56 71.25
N ASP A 253 55.99 50.59 69.97
CA ASP A 253 57.25 51.14 69.47
C ASP A 253 57.32 52.66 69.78
N LYS A 254 56.23 53.42 69.60
CA LYS A 254 56.11 54.84 70.01
C LYS A 254 56.33 55.03 71.53
N LYS A 255 55.62 54.25 72.37
CA LYS A 255 55.77 54.28 73.84
C LYS A 255 57.18 53.90 74.28
N THR A 256 57.83 52.97 73.58
CA THR A 256 59.22 52.57 73.85
C THR A 256 60.18 53.72 73.53
N GLY A 257 60.03 54.37 72.38
CA GLY A 257 60.82 55.56 72.03
C GLY A 257 60.63 56.74 73.01
N GLU A 258 59.41 56.97 73.52
CA GLU A 258 59.17 57.96 74.58
C GLU A 258 59.90 57.61 75.89
N LEU A 259 59.90 56.33 76.29
CA LEU A 259 60.60 55.86 77.48
C LEU A 259 62.12 55.91 77.31
N GLU A 260 62.64 55.55 76.13
CA GLU A 260 64.06 55.68 75.79
C GLU A 260 64.50 57.15 75.83
N GLY A 261 63.70 58.07 75.30
CA GLY A 261 63.95 59.52 75.40
C GLY A 261 64.03 59.99 76.85
N ARG A 262 63.05 59.63 77.70
CA ARG A 262 63.09 59.93 79.15
C ARG A 262 64.29 59.28 79.85
N CYS A 263 64.69 58.08 79.44
CA CYS A 263 65.89 57.44 79.96
C CYS A 263 67.15 58.23 79.57
N GLN A 264 67.26 58.76 78.36
CA GLN A 264 68.38 59.60 77.93
C GLN A 264 68.42 60.95 78.67
N GLU A 265 67.26 61.58 78.89
CA GLU A 265 67.12 62.77 79.74
C GLU A 265 67.62 62.50 81.17
N LEU A 266 67.15 61.40 81.79
CA LEU A 266 67.58 61.00 83.13
C LEU A 266 69.08 60.67 83.20
N HIS A 267 69.65 59.99 82.19
CA HIS A 267 71.10 59.77 82.13
C HIS A 267 71.88 61.09 82.02
N SER A 268 71.38 62.06 81.26
CA SER A 268 71.98 63.39 81.15
C SER A 268 71.96 64.15 82.49
N VAL A 269 70.85 64.05 83.23
CA VAL A 269 70.74 64.62 84.59
C VAL A 269 71.67 63.90 85.57
N ILE A 270 71.75 62.57 85.53
CA ILE A 270 72.66 61.79 86.39
C ILE A 270 74.12 62.13 86.08
N GLN A 271 74.48 62.30 84.80
CA GLN A 271 75.83 62.74 84.41
C GLN A 271 76.12 64.14 84.94
N GLN A 272 75.22 65.10 84.75
CA GLN A 272 75.37 66.48 85.27
C GLN A 272 75.57 66.48 86.80
N VAL A 273 74.74 65.74 87.54
CA VAL A 273 74.86 65.60 89.00
C VAL A 273 76.17 64.90 89.39
N SER A 274 76.65 63.93 88.61
CA SER A 274 77.92 63.25 88.85
C SER A 274 79.11 64.18 88.61
N GLU A 275 79.07 65.01 87.57
CA GLU A 275 80.10 66.03 87.30
C GLU A 275 80.11 67.11 88.38
N ASP A 276 78.93 67.57 88.84
CA ASP A 276 78.83 68.56 89.91
C ASP A 276 79.25 67.97 91.27
N PHE A 277 78.95 66.69 91.52
CA PHE A 277 79.49 65.95 92.67
C PHE A 277 81.02 65.86 92.60
N GLN A 278 81.60 65.47 91.47
CA GLN A 278 83.07 65.44 91.29
C GLN A 278 83.71 66.83 91.51
N LYS A 279 83.13 67.90 90.97
CA LYS A 279 83.58 69.28 91.22
C LYS A 279 83.58 69.60 92.72
N SER A 280 82.50 69.28 93.42
CA SER A 280 82.42 69.49 94.87
C SER A 280 83.42 68.62 95.65
N GLN A 281 83.67 67.38 95.22
CA GLN A 281 84.66 66.48 95.82
C GLN A 281 86.09 67.02 95.62
N CYS A 282 86.42 67.60 94.46
CA CYS A 282 87.70 68.27 94.24
C CYS A 282 87.86 69.47 95.20
N VAL A 283 86.82 70.31 95.35
CA VAL A 283 86.83 71.44 96.29
C VAL A 283 87.01 70.94 97.73
N VAL A 284 86.34 69.86 98.14
CA VAL A 284 86.54 69.24 99.45
C VAL A 284 87.98 68.73 99.60
N SER A 285 88.53 68.05 98.60
CA SER A 285 89.92 67.56 98.65
C SER A 285 90.96 68.69 98.73
N ASP A 286 90.72 69.82 98.07
CA ASP A 286 91.61 70.99 98.16
C ASP A 286 91.48 71.70 99.51
N LEU A 287 90.29 71.72 100.12
CA LEU A 287 90.09 72.15 101.51
C LEU A 287 90.73 71.18 102.52
N GLU A 288 90.66 69.86 102.29
CA GLU A 288 91.31 68.83 103.11
C GLU A 288 92.83 68.93 103.04
N LYS A 289 93.41 69.17 101.84
CA LYS A 289 94.84 69.49 101.69
C LYS A 289 95.21 70.74 102.45
N SER A 290 94.46 71.83 102.28
CA SER A 290 94.69 73.10 102.98
C SER A 290 94.62 72.93 104.51
N LEU A 291 93.68 72.11 105.00
CA LEU A 291 93.55 71.74 106.41
C LEU A 291 94.75 70.90 106.88
N SER A 292 95.17 69.91 106.08
CA SER A 292 96.34 69.07 106.34
C SER A 292 97.62 69.90 106.38
N ASP A 293 97.81 70.83 105.45
CA ASP A 293 98.96 71.73 105.39
C ASP A 293 98.99 72.59 106.68
N LEU A 294 97.88 73.23 107.04
CA LEU A 294 97.70 73.93 108.32
C LEU A 294 97.96 73.04 109.55
N GLN A 295 97.57 71.76 109.49
CA GLN A 295 97.86 70.80 110.56
C GLN A 295 99.35 70.45 110.63
N THR A 296 100.04 70.29 109.48
CA THR A 296 101.49 70.07 109.46
C THR A 296 102.27 71.32 109.87
N GLU A 297 101.79 72.53 109.57
CA GLU A 297 102.36 73.77 110.08
C GLU A 297 102.17 73.86 111.61
N HIS A 298 100.97 73.54 112.11
CA HIS A 298 100.70 73.49 113.54
C HIS A 298 101.58 72.46 114.26
N ASP A 299 101.69 71.24 113.72
CA ASP A 299 102.52 70.18 114.28
C ASP A 299 104.01 70.47 114.10
N ALA A 300 104.44 71.18 113.05
CA ALA A 300 105.82 71.65 112.90
C ALA A 300 106.17 72.75 113.92
N LEU A 301 105.25 73.69 114.18
CA LEU A 301 105.40 74.70 115.24
C LEU A 301 105.41 74.04 116.63
N LYS A 302 104.56 73.04 116.85
CA LYS A 302 104.51 72.24 118.07
C LYS A 302 105.77 71.37 118.24
N LEU A 303 106.31 70.82 117.15
CA LEU A 303 107.60 70.12 117.14
C LEU A 303 108.77 71.08 117.35
N GLN A 304 108.69 72.33 116.87
CA GLN A 304 109.67 73.37 117.15
C GLN A 304 109.61 73.79 118.62
N GLN A 305 108.41 73.89 119.21
CA GLN A 305 108.19 74.12 120.63
C GLN A 305 108.68 72.94 121.49
N GLN A 306 108.43 71.69 121.06
CA GLN A 306 108.97 70.49 121.70
C GLN A 306 110.49 70.38 121.54
N LYS A 307 111.07 70.77 120.40
CA LYS A 307 112.53 70.83 120.22
C LYS A 307 113.13 71.93 121.10
N ALA A 308 112.48 73.08 121.24
CA ALA A 308 112.90 74.11 122.19
C ALA A 308 112.89 73.53 123.62
N ALA A 309 111.78 72.93 124.04
CA ALA A 309 111.63 72.28 125.36
C ALA A 309 112.63 71.13 125.58
N VAL A 310 112.87 70.27 124.60
CA VAL A 310 113.88 69.19 124.69
C VAL A 310 115.30 69.76 124.73
N THR A 311 115.61 70.84 124.00
CA THR A 311 116.91 71.53 124.16
C THR A 311 117.03 72.36 125.43
N GLU A 312 115.91 72.63 126.12
CA GLU A 312 115.88 73.23 127.44
C GLU A 312 116.09 72.14 128.49
N GLU A 313 115.30 71.05 128.45
CA GLU A 313 115.49 69.84 129.27
C GLU A 313 116.88 69.22 129.11
N ASP A 314 117.46 69.13 127.91
CA ASP A 314 118.82 68.58 127.73
C ASP A 314 119.89 69.53 128.26
N LYS A 315 119.67 70.86 128.23
CA LYS A 315 120.54 71.82 128.93
C LYS A 315 120.36 71.71 130.45
N GLU A 316 119.15 71.50 130.94
CA GLU A 316 118.85 71.30 132.36
C GLU A 316 119.39 69.96 132.88
N ARG A 317 119.29 68.87 132.11
CA ARG A 317 119.93 67.57 132.41
C ARG A 317 121.44 67.70 132.43
N LEU A 318 122.03 68.37 131.44
CA LEU A 318 123.48 68.62 131.42
C LEU A 318 123.93 69.50 132.59
N LEU A 319 123.15 70.54 132.93
CA LEU A 319 123.38 71.37 134.13
C LEU A 319 123.22 70.56 135.42
N ALA A 320 122.21 69.68 135.51
CA ALA A 320 121.97 68.82 136.66
C ALA A 320 123.06 67.77 136.83
N ASP A 321 123.58 67.19 135.75
CA ASP A 321 124.68 66.22 135.81
C ASP A 321 126.05 66.89 136.06
N LEU A 322 126.24 68.13 135.59
CA LEU A 322 127.37 68.97 135.99
C LEU A 322 127.25 69.39 137.47
N GLN A 323 126.06 69.72 137.96
CA GLN A 323 125.81 70.02 139.38
C GLN A 323 125.96 68.78 140.27
N LYS A 324 125.52 67.58 139.83
CA LYS A 324 125.79 66.30 140.52
C LYS A 324 127.29 66.01 140.55
N LYS A 325 128.03 66.26 139.46
CA LYS A 325 129.49 66.14 139.46
C LYS A 325 130.16 67.14 140.40
N VAL A 326 129.78 68.41 140.36
CA VAL A 326 130.30 69.45 141.29
C VAL A 326 129.99 69.08 142.75
N THR A 327 128.75 68.71 143.09
CA THR A 327 128.40 68.29 144.46
C THR A 327 129.08 66.98 144.89
N SER A 328 129.33 66.04 143.97
CA SER A 328 130.13 64.83 144.27
C SER A 328 131.62 65.14 144.49
N LEU A 329 132.17 66.15 143.80
CA LEU A 329 133.55 66.60 143.95
C LEU A 329 133.73 67.45 145.21
N ASP A 330 132.77 68.31 145.54
CA ASP A 330 132.72 69.05 146.81
C ASP A 330 132.58 68.11 148.02
N ARG A 331 131.68 67.11 147.98
CA ARG A 331 131.60 66.09 149.05
C ARG A 331 132.88 65.25 149.17
N ARG A 332 133.62 65.01 148.08
CA ARG A 332 134.94 64.34 148.15
C ARG A 332 136.06 65.23 148.69
N LEU A 333 135.95 66.55 148.57
CA LEU A 333 136.95 67.50 149.07
C LEU A 333 136.81 67.85 150.57
N GLN A 334 135.71 67.48 151.23
CA GLN A 334 135.46 67.81 152.65
C GLN A 334 135.71 66.66 153.66
N GLY A 335 136.01 65.45 153.20
CA GLY A 335 136.69 64.41 154.00
C GLY A 335 135.82 63.42 154.80
N ASN A 336 136.28 62.16 154.80
CA ASN A 336 135.88 61.03 155.67
C ASN A 336 134.39 60.63 155.66
N LEU A 337 134.03 59.71 154.76
CA LEU A 337 132.73 59.02 154.70
C LEU A 337 132.85 57.57 155.20
N SER A 338 131.74 56.98 155.67
CA SER A 338 131.73 55.69 156.38
C SER A 338 131.17 54.51 155.55
N GLN A 339 131.38 53.27 156.00
CA GLN A 339 131.05 52.06 155.21
C GLN A 339 129.58 51.95 154.77
N ASP A 340 128.62 52.48 155.54
CA ASP A 340 127.20 52.42 155.19
C ASP A 340 126.86 53.29 153.96
N GLU A 341 127.57 54.40 153.74
CA GLU A 341 127.29 55.31 152.62
C GLU A 341 127.64 54.68 151.26
N HIS A 342 128.64 53.79 151.21
CA HIS A 342 128.99 53.05 150.00
C HIS A 342 127.95 51.99 149.60
N LEU A 343 127.25 51.39 150.57
CA LEU A 343 126.22 50.39 150.27
C LEU A 343 124.97 51.05 149.64
N GLN A 344 124.68 52.28 150.05
CA GLN A 344 123.48 53.00 149.61
C GLN A 344 123.59 53.51 148.16
N GLU A 345 124.78 53.94 147.71
CA GLU A 345 125.03 54.27 146.29
C GLU A 345 124.85 53.04 145.38
N LEU A 346 125.37 51.87 145.80
CA LEU A 346 125.28 50.61 145.05
C LEU A 346 123.83 50.09 144.89
N LEU A 347 122.99 50.28 145.91
CA LEU A 347 121.55 49.97 145.82
C LEU A 347 120.83 50.92 144.86
N GLN A 348 121.27 52.17 144.79
CA GLN A 348 120.69 53.17 143.88
C GLN A 348 121.03 52.86 142.41
N GLU A 349 122.27 52.45 142.12
CA GLU A 349 122.66 51.97 140.78
C GLU A 349 121.94 50.69 140.35
N LYS A 350 121.67 49.77 141.29
CA LYS A 350 120.85 48.58 141.00
C LYS A 350 119.43 48.97 140.56
N SER A 351 118.82 49.94 141.24
CA SER A 351 117.43 50.35 140.97
C SER A 351 117.24 50.99 139.58
N SER A 352 118.22 51.76 139.09
CA SER A 352 118.15 52.37 137.76
C SER A 352 118.34 51.35 136.63
N LEU A 353 119.21 50.35 136.83
CA LEU A 353 119.34 49.22 135.90
C LEU A 353 118.07 48.36 135.85
N GLU A 354 117.43 48.09 136.99
CA GLU A 354 116.15 47.37 137.02
C GLU A 354 115.04 48.13 136.27
N GLN A 355 115.00 49.47 136.37
CA GLN A 355 114.04 50.29 135.63
C GLN A 355 114.26 50.22 134.10
N SER A 356 115.49 50.42 133.62
CA SER A 356 115.80 50.35 132.17
C SER A 356 115.48 48.98 131.55
N LEU A 357 115.65 47.88 132.30
CA LEU A 357 115.27 46.56 131.83
C LEU A 357 113.75 46.44 131.61
N GLU A 358 112.95 47.04 132.49
CA GLU A 358 111.49 46.99 132.40
C GLU A 358 110.95 47.85 131.25
N GLU A 359 111.58 48.99 130.97
CA GLU A 359 111.27 49.84 129.81
C GLU A 359 111.49 49.06 128.48
N THR A 360 112.62 48.37 128.31
CA THR A 360 112.85 47.55 127.10
C THR A 360 111.88 46.36 126.96
N ARG A 361 111.34 45.83 128.07
CA ARG A 361 110.29 44.79 128.04
C ARG A 361 108.95 45.34 127.57
N ALA A 362 108.60 46.55 127.99
CA ALA A 362 107.38 47.22 127.55
C ALA A 362 107.39 47.50 126.04
N GLU A 363 108.53 47.95 125.50
CA GLU A 363 108.72 48.14 124.05
C GLU A 363 108.56 46.85 123.25
N LEU A 364 109.20 45.75 123.69
CA LEU A 364 109.08 44.44 123.06
C LEU A 364 107.64 43.89 123.10
N LEU A 365 106.90 44.16 124.18
CA LEU A 365 105.48 43.82 124.27
C LEU A 365 104.65 44.60 123.25
N ALA A 366 104.86 45.91 123.11
CA ALA A 366 104.15 46.75 122.15
C ALA A 366 104.42 46.35 120.69
N VAL A 367 105.66 45.99 120.34
CA VAL A 367 105.98 45.46 119.00
C VAL A 367 105.27 44.12 118.76
N ARG A 368 105.20 43.25 119.78
CA ARG A 368 104.51 41.96 119.67
C ARG A 368 103.00 42.09 119.51
N THR A 369 102.34 43.01 120.21
CA THR A 369 100.89 43.26 120.05
C THR A 369 100.60 43.80 118.66
N ASN A 370 101.34 44.82 118.21
CA ASN A 370 101.18 45.39 116.87
C ASN A 370 101.35 44.33 115.78
N HIS A 371 102.31 43.41 115.92
CA HIS A 371 102.47 42.31 114.99
C HIS A 371 101.28 41.34 115.01
N ALA A 372 100.78 40.96 116.20
CA ALA A 372 99.60 40.09 116.34
C ALA A 372 98.34 40.71 115.70
N ASP A 373 98.15 42.02 115.82
CA ASP A 373 97.04 42.74 115.19
C ASP A 373 97.15 42.72 113.65
N THR A 374 98.36 42.92 113.11
CA THR A 374 98.58 42.82 111.64
C THR A 374 98.31 41.42 111.10
N VAL A 375 98.73 40.36 111.81
CA VAL A 375 98.44 38.97 111.44
C VAL A 375 96.93 38.70 111.48
N SER A 376 96.25 39.11 112.54
CA SER A 376 94.80 38.96 112.69
C SER A 376 94.01 39.64 111.56
N SER A 377 94.46 40.84 111.13
CA SER A 377 93.87 41.55 110.00
C SER A 377 94.03 40.83 108.66
N LEU A 378 95.22 40.26 108.41
CA LEU A 378 95.50 39.47 107.21
C LEU A 378 94.70 38.15 107.20
N GLU A 379 94.61 37.44 108.32
CA GLU A 379 93.78 36.23 108.45
C GLU A 379 92.30 36.52 108.19
N ALA A 380 91.78 37.64 108.69
CA ALA A 380 90.42 38.11 108.41
C ALA A 380 90.22 38.47 106.92
N GLN A 381 91.23 39.04 106.26
CA GLN A 381 91.19 39.32 104.82
C GLN A 381 91.20 38.03 103.97
N VAL A 382 92.08 37.08 104.29
CA VAL A 382 92.13 35.76 103.63
C VAL A 382 90.81 35.02 103.79
N SER A 383 90.18 35.10 104.97
CA SER A 383 88.87 34.51 105.24
C SER A 383 87.77 35.14 104.37
N ARG A 384 87.72 36.49 104.27
CA ARG A 384 86.78 37.20 103.39
C ARG A 384 86.98 36.86 101.91
N MET A 385 88.23 36.81 101.43
CA MET A 385 88.54 36.42 100.05
C MET A 385 88.13 34.97 99.77
N SER A 386 88.36 34.06 100.72
CA SER A 386 87.95 32.65 100.59
C SER A 386 86.44 32.51 100.48
N CYS A 387 85.67 33.25 101.28
CA CYS A 387 84.20 33.29 101.19
C CYS A 387 83.73 33.78 99.80
N SER A 388 84.26 34.92 99.34
CA SER A 388 83.94 35.49 98.03
C SER A 388 84.31 34.55 96.87
N ILE A 389 85.42 33.82 96.95
CA ILE A 389 85.79 32.79 95.97
C ILE A 389 84.75 31.65 95.96
N THR A 390 84.29 31.18 97.12
CA THR A 390 83.25 30.13 97.17
C THR A 390 81.91 30.60 96.60
N GLU A 391 81.50 31.85 96.84
CA GLU A 391 80.29 32.45 96.28
C GLU A 391 80.38 32.56 94.75
N LEU A 392 81.52 33.02 94.21
CA LEU A 392 81.74 33.08 92.76
C LEU A 392 81.74 31.67 92.12
N GLN A 393 82.28 30.66 92.82
CA GLN A 393 82.25 29.27 92.36
C GLN A 393 80.82 28.69 92.32
N THR A 394 79.95 29.01 93.29
CA THR A 394 78.54 28.55 93.25
C THR A 394 77.75 29.27 92.17
N LEU A 395 77.94 30.59 91.99
CA LEU A 395 77.32 31.35 90.89
C LEU A 395 77.75 30.84 89.52
N LEU A 396 79.03 30.50 89.33
CA LEU A 396 79.52 29.92 88.08
C LEU A 396 78.86 28.56 87.80
N ARG A 397 78.78 27.67 88.80
CA ARG A 397 78.07 26.38 88.66
C ARG A 397 76.60 26.57 88.28
N HIS A 398 75.87 27.47 88.95
CA HIS A 398 74.48 27.75 88.59
C HIS A 398 74.32 28.31 87.18
N LYS A 399 75.27 29.14 86.72
CA LYS A 399 75.30 29.64 85.33
C LYS A 399 75.56 28.50 84.34
N ASP A 400 76.48 27.60 84.64
CA ASP A 400 76.81 26.43 83.80
C ASP A 400 75.67 25.41 83.75
N ASP A 401 75.00 25.15 84.88
CA ASP A 401 73.82 24.28 84.99
C ASP A 401 72.63 24.84 84.20
N SER A 402 72.34 26.14 84.36
CA SER A 402 71.33 26.85 83.56
C SER A 402 71.67 26.77 82.07
N SER A 403 72.92 27.07 81.70
CA SER A 403 73.40 27.03 80.31
C SER A 403 73.40 25.62 79.71
N ARG A 404 73.52 24.56 80.53
CA ARG A 404 73.33 23.17 80.09
C ARG A 404 71.85 22.85 79.88
N ALA A 405 70.98 23.19 80.83
CA ALA A 405 69.54 22.97 80.73
C ALA A 405 68.91 23.71 79.53
N TYR A 406 69.41 24.91 79.17
CA TYR A 406 68.99 25.58 77.94
C TYR A 406 69.44 24.84 76.68
N ARG A 407 70.69 24.37 76.63
CA ARG A 407 71.21 23.57 75.50
C ARG A 407 70.46 22.26 75.32
N GLU A 408 70.23 21.51 76.39
CA GLU A 408 69.46 20.26 76.34
C GLU A 408 68.02 20.47 75.83
N ARG A 409 67.38 21.59 76.17
CA ARG A 409 66.06 21.98 75.64
C ARG A 409 66.11 22.36 74.16
N THR A 410 67.14 23.08 73.70
CA THR A 410 67.28 23.40 72.27
C THR A 410 67.62 22.16 71.46
N ASP A 411 68.51 21.30 71.94
CA ASP A 411 68.94 20.10 71.24
C ASP A 411 67.78 19.09 71.11
N THR A 412 66.95 18.95 72.15
CA THR A 412 65.73 18.13 72.07
C THR A 412 64.67 18.71 71.14
N GLN A 413 64.51 20.03 71.06
CA GLN A 413 63.64 20.67 70.06
C GLN A 413 64.17 20.50 68.63
N VAL A 414 65.48 20.65 68.41
CA VAL A 414 66.12 20.42 67.11
C VAL A 414 65.92 18.96 66.67
N ALA A 415 66.20 17.99 67.53
CA ALA A 415 66.00 16.57 67.22
C ALA A 415 64.53 16.23 66.88
N GLN A 416 63.56 16.84 67.56
CA GLN A 416 62.13 16.68 67.24
C GLN A 416 61.77 17.27 65.87
N LEU A 417 62.30 18.45 65.53
CA LEU A 417 62.08 19.09 64.23
C LEU A 417 62.76 18.30 63.10
N GLU A 418 63.99 17.83 63.31
CA GLU A 418 64.71 16.95 62.38
C GLU A 418 63.92 15.67 62.11
N GLN A 419 63.39 15.01 63.14
CA GLN A 419 62.53 13.82 62.98
C GLN A 419 61.27 14.15 62.15
N GLN A 420 60.59 15.26 62.42
CA GLN A 420 59.40 15.67 61.65
C GLN A 420 59.73 15.98 60.18
N ILE A 421 60.89 16.57 59.90
CA ILE A 421 61.40 16.79 58.54
C ILE A 421 61.71 15.45 57.86
N LEU A 422 62.28 14.49 58.58
CA LEU A 422 62.59 13.15 58.06
C LEU A 422 61.31 12.38 57.72
N GLU A 423 60.34 12.32 58.65
CA GLU A 423 59.04 11.67 58.42
C GLU A 423 58.25 12.33 57.28
N SER A 424 58.26 13.65 57.17
CA SER A 424 57.60 14.35 56.06
C SER A 424 58.33 14.11 54.72
N SER A 425 59.66 14.02 54.71
CA SER A 425 60.45 13.63 53.54
C SER A 425 60.12 12.22 53.05
N GLU A 426 60.00 11.24 53.97
CA GLU A 426 59.60 9.87 53.62
C GLU A 426 58.17 9.78 53.10
N ARG A 427 57.22 10.48 53.75
CA ARG A 427 55.84 10.58 53.26
C ARG A 427 55.81 11.18 51.85
N LEU A 428 56.57 12.24 51.59
CA LEU A 428 56.65 12.90 50.28
C LEU A 428 57.27 11.98 49.21
N LYS A 429 58.35 11.25 49.53
CA LYS A 429 58.92 10.21 48.64
C LYS A 429 57.91 9.11 48.31
N SER A 430 57.15 8.62 49.30
CA SER A 430 56.13 7.58 49.09
C SER A 430 54.97 8.08 48.21
N ALA A 431 54.53 9.33 48.40
CA ALA A 431 53.51 9.97 47.57
C ALA A 431 54.02 10.19 46.13
N GLN A 432 55.29 10.58 45.96
CA GLN A 432 55.93 10.75 44.66
C GLN A 432 56.05 9.41 43.91
N GLN A 433 56.42 8.32 44.59
CA GLN A 433 56.40 6.97 44.00
C GLN A 433 54.99 6.58 43.54
N GLN A 434 53.97 6.72 44.41
CA GLN A 434 52.58 6.45 44.04
C GLN A 434 52.11 7.30 42.85
N PHE A 435 52.51 8.57 42.76
CA PHE A 435 52.22 9.42 41.61
C PHE A 435 52.85 8.87 40.32
N THR A 436 54.13 8.47 40.35
CA THR A 436 54.79 7.88 39.17
C THR A 436 54.16 6.56 38.73
N GLU A 437 53.75 5.69 39.66
CA GLU A 437 53.01 4.46 39.34
C GLU A 437 51.66 4.77 38.69
N LYS A 438 50.93 5.76 39.20
CA LYS A 438 49.64 6.21 38.64
C LYS A 438 49.81 6.83 37.27
N GLN A 439 50.89 7.60 37.04
CA GLN A 439 51.21 8.17 35.75
C GLN A 439 51.52 7.06 34.72
N GLN A 440 52.34 6.07 35.07
CA GLN A 440 52.60 4.91 34.21
C GLN A 440 51.34 4.07 33.94
N GLN A 441 50.43 3.92 34.92
CA GLN A 441 49.13 3.26 34.72
C GLN A 441 48.26 4.03 33.72
N MET A 442 48.22 5.37 33.83
CA MET A 442 47.49 6.24 32.90
C MET A 442 48.08 6.19 31.49
N GLU A 443 49.40 6.19 31.33
CA GLU A 443 50.07 6.07 30.04
C GLU A 443 49.80 4.72 29.37
N LYS A 444 49.84 3.62 30.12
CA LYS A 444 49.46 2.27 29.62
C LYS A 444 48.01 2.23 29.14
N LEU A 445 47.07 2.77 29.93
CA LEU A 445 45.66 2.85 29.54
C LEU A 445 45.45 3.73 28.29
N ARG A 446 46.17 4.85 28.19
CA ARG A 446 46.14 5.74 27.03
C ARG A 446 46.68 5.05 25.78
N GLY A 447 47.73 4.25 25.91
CA GLY A 447 48.28 3.40 24.85
C GLY A 447 47.25 2.39 24.35
N VAL A 448 46.64 1.60 25.24
CA VAL A 448 45.59 0.61 24.90
C VAL A 448 44.41 1.29 24.20
N TRP A 449 43.90 2.39 24.75
CA TRP A 449 42.80 3.13 24.14
C TRP A 449 43.16 3.69 22.76
N SER A 450 44.39 4.18 22.57
CA SER A 450 44.85 4.66 21.26
C SER A 450 44.95 3.55 20.21
N ALA A 451 45.37 2.34 20.61
CA ALA A 451 45.44 1.17 19.73
C ALA A 451 44.05 0.63 19.37
N GLU A 452 43.13 0.55 20.34
CA GLU A 452 41.74 0.17 20.12
C GLU A 452 41.01 1.19 19.21
N LYS A 453 41.26 2.49 19.44
CA LYS A 453 40.77 3.56 18.55
C LYS A 453 41.28 3.39 17.12
N ALA A 454 42.59 3.19 16.92
CA ALA A 454 43.18 3.02 15.59
C ALA A 454 42.63 1.76 14.87
N PHE A 455 42.42 0.65 15.61
CA PHE A 455 41.80 -0.55 15.08
C PHE A 455 40.34 -0.31 14.62
N LEU A 456 39.55 0.43 15.41
CA LEU A 456 38.18 0.79 15.05
C LEU A 456 38.14 1.76 13.85
N GLU A 457 39.05 2.74 13.79
CA GLU A 457 39.19 3.64 12.63
C GLU A 457 39.53 2.85 11.36
N GLN A 458 40.47 1.90 11.42
CA GLN A 458 40.80 1.01 10.30
C GLN A 458 39.61 0.15 9.85
N GLN A 459 38.85 -0.40 10.81
CA GLN A 459 37.64 -1.18 10.50
C GLN A 459 36.54 -0.33 9.83
N VAL A 460 36.37 0.92 10.27
CA VAL A 460 35.43 1.87 9.65
C VAL A 460 35.84 2.21 8.22
N CYS A 461 37.12 2.52 7.97
CA CYS A 461 37.61 2.78 6.61
C CYS A 461 37.39 1.58 5.68
N LEU A 462 37.63 0.36 6.15
CA LEU A 462 37.44 -0.85 5.34
C LEU A 462 35.95 -1.13 5.04
N LEU A 463 35.05 -0.81 5.98
CA LEU A 463 33.60 -0.89 5.74
C LEU A 463 33.10 0.22 4.80
N GLN A 464 33.67 1.43 4.88
CA GLN A 464 33.37 2.53 3.95
C GLN A 464 33.76 2.15 2.53
N GLN A 465 35.00 1.71 2.30
CA GLN A 465 35.46 1.24 0.99
C GLN A 465 34.57 0.13 0.42
N GLN A 466 34.22 -0.89 1.23
CA GLN A 466 33.28 -1.93 0.79
C GLN A 466 31.88 -1.40 0.44
N SER A 467 31.44 -0.32 1.07
CA SER A 467 30.16 0.32 0.76
C SER A 467 30.22 1.15 -0.53
N GLU A 468 31.33 1.85 -0.77
CA GLU A 468 31.60 2.61 -1.99
C GLU A 468 31.73 1.69 -3.21
N GLU A 469 32.50 0.59 -3.10
CA GLU A 469 32.58 -0.41 -4.17
C GLU A 469 31.23 -1.10 -4.45
N ARG A 470 30.34 -1.21 -3.46
CA ARG A 470 28.98 -1.74 -3.67
C ARG A 470 28.07 -0.69 -4.31
N ALA A 471 28.21 0.59 -3.95
CA ALA A 471 27.50 1.69 -4.58
C ALA A 471 27.89 1.78 -6.07
N GLY A 472 29.18 1.84 -6.40
CA GLY A 472 29.67 1.88 -7.79
C GLY A 472 29.15 0.71 -8.63
N ARG A 473 29.20 -0.52 -8.13
CA ARG A 473 28.62 -1.69 -8.84
C ARG A 473 27.10 -1.57 -9.07
N LEU A 474 26.37 -0.92 -8.18
CA LEU A 474 24.94 -0.66 -8.36
C LEU A 474 24.70 0.48 -9.35
N GLU A 475 25.52 1.52 -9.34
CA GLU A 475 25.50 2.63 -10.32
C GLU A 475 25.81 2.12 -11.73
N ASP A 476 26.84 1.28 -11.90
CA ASP A 476 27.14 0.58 -13.16
C ASP A 476 25.95 -0.25 -13.64
N SER A 477 25.29 -0.98 -12.72
CA SER A 477 24.11 -1.78 -13.04
C SER A 477 22.91 -0.92 -13.45
N ILE A 478 22.70 0.23 -12.77
CA ILE A 478 21.64 1.19 -13.10
C ILE A 478 21.89 1.80 -14.48
N THR A 479 23.11 2.25 -14.77
CA THR A 479 23.42 2.84 -16.09
C THR A 479 23.34 1.82 -17.24
N SER A 480 23.58 0.53 -16.98
CA SER A 480 23.29 -0.54 -17.94
C SER A 480 21.78 -0.66 -18.18
N LEU A 481 20.97 -0.75 -17.13
CA LEU A 481 19.51 -0.87 -17.23
C LEU A 481 18.87 0.38 -17.85
N GLU A 482 19.45 1.56 -17.67
CA GLU A 482 19.02 2.80 -18.33
C GLU A 482 19.30 2.78 -19.84
N LYS A 483 20.45 2.23 -20.27
CA LYS A 483 20.73 1.99 -21.69
C LYS A 483 19.76 0.95 -22.28
N ASP A 484 19.55 -0.17 -21.59
CA ASP A 484 18.62 -1.21 -22.03
C ASP A 484 17.21 -0.63 -22.18
N LYS A 485 16.74 0.15 -21.19
CA LYS A 485 15.48 0.89 -21.25
C LYS A 485 15.40 1.82 -22.46
N LEU A 486 16.43 2.61 -22.75
CA LEU A 486 16.45 3.48 -23.93
C LEU A 486 16.32 2.66 -25.22
N THR A 487 17.09 1.58 -25.39
CA THR A 487 16.96 0.72 -26.59
C THR A 487 15.59 0.07 -26.73
N LEU A 488 14.93 -0.26 -25.61
CA LEU A 488 13.55 -0.76 -25.61
C LEU A 488 12.54 0.34 -25.95
N GLN A 489 12.77 1.58 -25.51
CA GLN A 489 11.92 2.72 -25.88
C GLN A 489 12.03 3.03 -27.38
N ASP A 490 13.24 3.06 -27.94
CA ASP A 490 13.46 3.23 -29.39
C ASP A 490 12.81 2.10 -30.20
N ARG A 491 12.88 0.87 -29.69
CA ARG A 491 12.22 -0.27 -30.34
C ARG A 491 10.69 -0.23 -30.23
N VAL A 492 10.14 0.35 -29.18
CA VAL A 492 8.69 0.60 -29.08
C VAL A 492 8.28 1.69 -30.08
N THR A 493 8.97 2.82 -30.17
CA THR A 493 8.61 3.89 -31.12
C THR A 493 8.71 3.42 -32.58
N ASP A 494 9.69 2.57 -32.90
CA ASP A 494 9.77 1.90 -34.21
C ASP A 494 8.57 0.97 -34.49
N LEU A 495 8.14 0.18 -33.50
CA LEU A 495 6.95 -0.68 -33.64
C LEU A 495 5.65 0.12 -33.73
N GLU A 496 5.55 1.26 -33.03
CA GLU A 496 4.40 2.16 -33.14
C GLU A 496 4.32 2.84 -34.50
N ARG A 497 5.48 3.20 -35.07
CA ARG A 497 5.59 3.71 -36.44
C ARG A 497 5.17 2.65 -37.46
N GLN A 498 5.69 1.41 -37.35
CA GLN A 498 5.27 0.29 -38.20
C GLN A 498 3.76 -0.01 -38.07
N ARG A 499 3.20 0.04 -36.86
CA ARG A 499 1.75 -0.08 -36.65
C ARG A 499 0.98 1.04 -37.36
N GLY A 500 1.44 2.28 -37.25
CA GLY A 500 0.83 3.43 -37.95
C GLY A 500 0.89 3.31 -39.47
N GLU A 501 2.01 2.81 -40.01
CA GLU A 501 2.16 2.48 -41.43
C GLU A 501 1.13 1.42 -41.85
N VAL A 502 1.03 0.29 -41.13
CA VAL A 502 0.04 -0.77 -41.40
C VAL A 502 -1.41 -0.24 -41.27
N ASP A 503 -1.74 0.49 -40.22
CA ASP A 503 -3.06 1.09 -40.00
C ASP A 503 -3.43 2.08 -41.13
N SER A 504 -2.44 2.74 -41.75
CA SER A 504 -2.67 3.63 -42.90
C SER A 504 -2.99 2.84 -44.17
N THR A 505 -2.26 1.74 -44.42
CA THR A 505 -2.53 0.85 -45.57
C THR A 505 -3.87 0.12 -45.44
N LEU A 506 -4.25 -0.29 -44.22
CA LEU A 506 -5.55 -0.88 -43.95
C LEU A 506 -6.69 0.11 -44.19
N ARG A 507 -6.54 1.38 -43.79
CA ARG A 507 -7.52 2.44 -44.10
C ARG A 507 -7.71 2.61 -45.60
N GLN A 508 -6.60 2.72 -46.35
CA GLN A 508 -6.64 2.80 -47.82
C GLN A 508 -7.39 1.61 -48.43
N GLN A 509 -7.07 0.38 -48.02
CA GLN A 509 -7.78 -0.81 -48.49
C GLN A 509 -9.26 -0.83 -48.11
N THR A 510 -9.65 -0.33 -46.93
CA THR A 510 -11.07 -0.20 -46.58
C THR A 510 -11.79 0.87 -47.41
N GLU A 511 -11.14 2.00 -47.70
CA GLU A 511 -11.69 3.05 -48.57
C GLU A 511 -11.85 2.54 -50.02
N GLU A 512 -10.88 1.81 -50.55
CA GLU A 512 -10.95 1.15 -51.86
C GLU A 512 -12.08 0.10 -51.92
N LEU A 513 -12.26 -0.70 -50.85
CA LEU A 513 -13.34 -1.67 -50.75
C LEU A 513 -14.72 -1.01 -50.65
N GLU A 514 -14.85 0.11 -49.94
CA GLU A 514 -16.09 0.90 -49.88
C GLU A 514 -16.42 1.53 -51.24
N GLN A 515 -15.41 2.06 -51.95
CA GLN A 515 -15.57 2.53 -53.33
C GLN A 515 -16.04 1.40 -54.24
N CYS A 516 -15.36 0.25 -54.24
CA CYS A 516 -15.75 -0.94 -55.02
C CYS A 516 -17.17 -1.43 -54.67
N ARG A 517 -17.56 -1.36 -53.40
CA ARG A 517 -18.93 -1.70 -52.94
C ARG A 517 -19.96 -0.69 -53.43
N SER A 518 -19.63 0.60 -53.45
CA SER A 518 -20.50 1.65 -53.99
C SER A 518 -20.68 1.49 -55.49
N GLU A 519 -19.61 1.18 -56.25
CA GLU A 519 -19.68 0.85 -57.68
C GLU A 519 -20.51 -0.40 -57.95
N LEU A 520 -20.37 -1.45 -57.11
CA LEU A 520 -21.19 -2.64 -57.25
C LEU A 520 -22.67 -2.30 -56.99
N SER A 521 -22.97 -1.45 -56.01
CA SER A 521 -24.33 -1.01 -55.72
C SER A 521 -24.94 -0.19 -56.87
N SER A 522 -24.17 0.69 -57.52
CA SER A 522 -24.65 1.48 -58.67
C SER A 522 -24.79 0.62 -59.94
N ARG A 523 -23.92 -0.37 -60.15
CA ARG A 523 -24.11 -1.39 -61.20
C ARG A 523 -25.35 -2.26 -60.91
N GLN A 524 -25.64 -2.56 -59.65
CA GLN A 524 -26.86 -3.25 -59.25
C GLN A 524 -28.10 -2.40 -59.50
N THR A 525 -28.12 -1.10 -59.14
CA THR A 525 -29.27 -0.23 -59.45
C THR A 525 -29.50 -0.12 -60.96
N VAL A 526 -28.45 0.12 -61.75
CA VAL A 526 -28.53 0.12 -63.23
C VAL A 526 -29.04 -1.23 -63.76
N SER A 527 -28.58 -2.36 -63.22
CA SER A 527 -29.10 -3.68 -63.61
C SER A 527 -30.56 -3.88 -63.23
N THR A 528 -31.05 -3.32 -62.12
CA THR A 528 -32.48 -3.36 -61.77
C THR A 528 -33.32 -2.43 -62.63
N GLU A 529 -32.78 -1.30 -63.08
CA GLU A 529 -33.44 -0.39 -64.03
C GLU A 529 -33.53 -1.02 -65.43
N ILE A 530 -32.46 -1.69 -65.89
CA ILE A 530 -32.49 -2.50 -67.12
C ILE A 530 -33.52 -3.62 -66.99
N ALA A 531 -33.60 -4.31 -65.85
CA ALA A 531 -34.62 -5.34 -65.63
C ALA A 531 -36.05 -4.76 -65.68
N LYS A 532 -36.31 -3.61 -65.06
CA LYS A 532 -37.60 -2.90 -65.14
C LYS A 532 -37.93 -2.49 -66.58
N ALA A 533 -36.98 -1.93 -67.33
CA ALA A 533 -37.18 -1.56 -68.72
C ALA A 533 -37.48 -2.77 -69.62
N LEU A 534 -36.88 -3.94 -69.33
CA LEU A 534 -37.20 -5.20 -70.01
C LEU A 534 -38.58 -5.74 -69.61
N GLU A 535 -39.01 -5.58 -68.36
CA GLU A 535 -40.37 -5.90 -67.91
C GLU A 535 -41.42 -4.96 -68.53
N GLU A 536 -41.13 -3.67 -68.66
CA GLU A 536 -41.98 -2.69 -69.34
C GLU A 536 -42.06 -2.98 -70.85
N SER A 537 -40.95 -3.28 -71.51
CA SER A 537 -40.93 -3.73 -72.90
C SER A 537 -41.69 -5.05 -73.09
N ARG A 538 -41.62 -5.96 -72.11
CA ARG A 538 -42.41 -7.19 -72.09
C ARG A 538 -43.90 -6.90 -71.92
N ARG A 539 -44.31 -5.99 -71.03
CA ARG A 539 -45.70 -5.54 -70.88
C ARG A 539 -46.22 -4.90 -72.16
N GLN A 540 -45.47 -3.99 -72.78
CA GLN A 540 -45.82 -3.39 -74.07
C GLN A 540 -45.98 -4.45 -75.16
N LYS A 541 -45.12 -5.49 -75.18
CA LYS A 541 -45.28 -6.63 -76.09
C LYS A 541 -46.54 -7.45 -75.79
N GLU A 542 -46.84 -7.72 -74.51
CA GLU A 542 -48.05 -8.43 -74.08
C GLU A 542 -49.32 -7.62 -74.41
N GLU A 543 -49.30 -6.30 -74.22
CA GLU A 543 -50.36 -5.36 -74.61
C GLU A 543 -50.58 -5.31 -76.13
N LEU A 544 -49.51 -5.18 -76.92
CA LEU A 544 -49.58 -5.26 -78.38
C LEU A 544 -50.07 -6.65 -78.84
N GLN A 545 -49.72 -7.71 -78.12
CA GLN A 545 -50.20 -9.06 -78.42
C GLN A 545 -51.68 -9.25 -78.06
N THR A 546 -52.18 -8.60 -77.00
CA THR A 546 -53.63 -8.51 -76.73
C THR A 546 -54.35 -7.65 -77.77
N GLN A 547 -53.78 -6.52 -78.22
CA GLN A 547 -54.37 -5.70 -79.29
C GLN A 547 -54.42 -6.46 -80.62
N VAL A 548 -53.38 -7.23 -80.97
CA VAL A 548 -53.40 -8.12 -82.14
C VAL A 548 -54.42 -9.25 -81.97
N GLY A 549 -54.60 -9.78 -80.76
CA GLY A 549 -55.65 -10.74 -80.42
C GLY A 549 -57.05 -10.14 -80.60
N GLU A 550 -57.29 -8.94 -80.09
CA GLU A 550 -58.53 -8.17 -80.24
C GLU A 550 -58.79 -7.88 -81.72
N GLN A 551 -57.80 -7.40 -82.48
CA GLN A 551 -57.90 -7.19 -83.92
C GLN A 551 -58.17 -8.50 -84.69
N ALA A 552 -57.62 -9.63 -84.25
CA ALA A 552 -57.92 -10.94 -84.84
C ALA A 552 -59.36 -11.38 -84.53
N THR A 553 -59.87 -11.17 -83.31
CA THR A 553 -61.29 -11.42 -82.97
C THR A 553 -62.23 -10.44 -83.67
N PHE A 554 -61.80 -9.20 -83.91
CA PHE A 554 -62.54 -8.23 -84.71
C PHE A 554 -62.59 -8.63 -86.19
N LEU A 555 -61.48 -9.09 -86.76
CA LEU A 555 -61.45 -9.67 -88.11
C LEU A 555 -62.32 -10.93 -88.21
N GLN A 556 -62.31 -11.79 -87.19
CA GLN A 556 -63.13 -13.00 -87.15
C GLN A 556 -64.63 -12.69 -87.02
N THR A 557 -65.02 -11.73 -86.17
CA THR A 557 -66.41 -11.28 -86.06
C THR A 557 -66.86 -10.52 -87.32
N SER A 558 -65.97 -9.74 -87.95
CA SER A 558 -66.24 -9.09 -89.24
C SER A 558 -66.35 -10.11 -90.39
N GLN A 559 -65.58 -11.21 -90.37
CA GLN A 559 -65.78 -12.35 -91.27
C GLN A 559 -67.11 -13.06 -91.02
N GLN A 560 -67.53 -13.26 -89.76
CA GLN A 560 -68.85 -13.82 -89.42
C GLN A 560 -70.00 -12.88 -89.82
N GLN A 561 -69.78 -11.57 -89.78
CA GLN A 561 -70.70 -10.58 -90.34
C GLN A 561 -70.74 -10.65 -91.87
N LEU A 562 -69.60 -10.86 -92.54
CA LEU A 562 -69.55 -11.08 -93.99
C LEU A 562 -70.24 -12.40 -94.41
N THR A 563 -70.09 -13.49 -93.66
CA THR A 563 -70.81 -14.75 -93.94
C THR A 563 -72.32 -14.59 -93.73
N THR A 564 -72.75 -13.97 -92.62
CA THR A 564 -74.19 -13.72 -92.40
C THR A 564 -74.78 -12.67 -93.36
N VAL A 565 -73.98 -11.75 -93.91
CA VAL A 565 -74.39 -10.86 -95.01
C VAL A 565 -74.47 -11.62 -96.33
N THR A 566 -73.54 -12.53 -96.64
CA THR A 566 -73.64 -13.36 -97.86
C THR A 566 -74.76 -14.38 -97.81
N GLU A 567 -75.09 -14.95 -96.64
CA GLU A 567 -76.28 -15.77 -96.43
C GLU A 567 -77.58 -14.97 -96.64
N ARG A 568 -77.66 -13.74 -96.12
CA ARG A 568 -78.78 -12.82 -96.41
C ARG A 568 -78.83 -12.41 -97.87
N LEU A 569 -77.69 -12.29 -98.55
CA LEU A 569 -77.62 -11.95 -99.97
C LEU A 569 -78.08 -13.13 -100.83
N ALA A 570 -77.73 -14.37 -100.48
CA ALA A 570 -78.27 -15.58 -101.09
C ALA A 570 -79.78 -15.72 -100.87
N GLN A 571 -80.29 -15.45 -99.66
CA GLN A 571 -81.73 -15.37 -99.39
C GLN A 571 -82.40 -14.28 -100.23
N ARG A 572 -81.76 -13.12 -100.42
CA ARG A 572 -82.27 -12.06 -101.29
C ARG A 572 -82.17 -12.37 -102.78
N GLU A 573 -81.21 -13.19 -103.22
CA GLU A 573 -81.19 -13.76 -104.57
C GLU A 573 -82.32 -14.77 -104.78
N GLU A 574 -82.67 -15.55 -103.75
CA GLU A 574 -83.83 -16.45 -103.74
C GLU A 574 -85.15 -15.66 -103.79
N ASP A 575 -85.29 -14.61 -102.96
CA ASP A 575 -86.40 -13.64 -103.00
C ASP A 575 -86.49 -12.97 -104.39
N VAL A 576 -85.36 -12.63 -105.02
CA VAL A 576 -85.32 -12.04 -106.37
C VAL A 576 -85.71 -13.07 -107.45
N ARG A 577 -85.41 -14.37 -107.28
CA ARG A 577 -85.95 -15.42 -108.17
C ARG A 577 -87.46 -15.57 -108.01
N MET A 578 -87.97 -15.53 -106.78
CA MET A 578 -89.42 -15.53 -106.51
C MET A 578 -90.10 -14.31 -107.15
N LEU A 579 -89.56 -13.11 -106.94
CA LEU A 579 -90.03 -11.88 -107.56
C LEU A 579 -89.86 -11.87 -109.09
N GLN A 580 -88.85 -12.55 -109.66
CA GLN A 580 -88.73 -12.73 -111.12
C GLN A 580 -89.83 -13.63 -111.68
N ASN A 581 -90.24 -14.68 -110.95
CA ASN A 581 -91.38 -15.52 -111.32
C ASN A 581 -92.70 -14.74 -111.19
N GLU A 582 -92.87 -13.96 -110.13
CA GLU A 582 -94.03 -13.08 -109.94
C GLU A 582 -94.09 -11.97 -111.00
N VAL A 583 -92.95 -11.41 -111.42
CA VAL A 583 -92.86 -10.44 -112.53
C VAL A 583 -93.10 -11.11 -113.89
N GLN A 584 -92.81 -12.40 -114.08
CA GLN A 584 -93.22 -13.12 -115.29
C GLN A 584 -94.73 -13.36 -115.33
N SER A 585 -95.37 -13.73 -114.21
CA SER A 585 -96.85 -13.74 -114.14
C SER A 585 -97.46 -12.34 -114.27
N GLY A 586 -96.83 -11.33 -113.66
CA GLY A 586 -97.25 -9.93 -113.72
C GLY A 586 -97.15 -9.34 -115.13
N LYS A 587 -96.17 -9.75 -115.94
CA LYS A 587 -96.08 -9.37 -117.35
C LYS A 587 -97.20 -9.95 -118.21
N ALA A 588 -97.74 -11.13 -117.87
CA ALA A 588 -98.93 -11.66 -118.53
C ALA A 588 -100.19 -10.84 -118.17
N SER A 589 -100.33 -10.42 -116.90
CA SER A 589 -101.42 -9.53 -116.45
C SER A 589 -101.27 -8.08 -116.95
N GLN A 590 -100.04 -7.61 -117.13
CA GLN A 590 -99.75 -6.25 -117.61
C GLN A 590 -100.19 -6.06 -119.07
N ILE A 591 -100.09 -7.09 -119.92
CA ILE A 591 -100.60 -7.05 -121.29
C ILE A 591 -102.13 -6.88 -121.30
N GLN A 592 -102.85 -7.51 -120.37
CA GLN A 592 -104.32 -7.33 -120.23
C GLN A 592 -104.69 -5.94 -119.69
N LEU A 593 -103.94 -5.41 -118.71
CA LEU A 593 -104.18 -4.05 -118.17
C LEU A 593 -103.70 -2.92 -119.10
N GLN A 594 -102.84 -3.21 -120.07
CA GLN A 594 -102.36 -2.20 -121.04
C GLN A 594 -103.45 -1.83 -122.07
N GLU A 595 -104.36 -2.76 -122.40
CA GLU A 595 -105.54 -2.49 -123.23
C GLU A 595 -106.63 -1.68 -122.47
N GLU A 596 -106.70 -1.80 -121.14
CA GLU A 596 -107.61 -1.00 -120.31
C GLU A 596 -107.02 0.38 -119.95
N GLY A 597 -105.70 0.46 -119.76
CA GLY A 597 -104.97 1.69 -119.42
C GLY A 597 -104.90 2.73 -120.53
N GLU A 598 -105.18 2.38 -121.78
CA GLU A 598 -105.40 3.37 -122.86
C GLU A 598 -106.79 4.01 -122.79
N ARG A 599 -107.80 3.32 -122.23
CA ARG A 599 -109.18 3.84 -122.14
C ARG A 599 -109.37 4.87 -121.02
N LEU A 600 -108.63 4.74 -119.91
CA LEU A 600 -108.77 5.64 -118.75
C LEU A 600 -107.78 6.81 -118.73
N ARG A 601 -106.69 6.77 -119.51
CA ARG A 601 -105.75 7.92 -119.63
C ARG A 601 -106.39 9.17 -120.25
N ALA A 602 -107.54 9.05 -120.90
CA ALA A 602 -108.35 10.18 -121.37
C ALA A 602 -109.09 10.95 -120.25
N GLN A 603 -109.19 10.41 -119.02
CA GLN A 603 -110.02 10.99 -117.95
C GLN A 603 -109.23 11.72 -116.83
N LEU A 604 -107.93 11.45 -116.68
CA LEU A 604 -107.15 11.90 -115.51
C LEU A 604 -106.47 13.28 -115.65
N GLN A 605 -106.31 13.80 -116.87
CA GLN A 605 -105.67 15.11 -117.10
C GLN A 605 -106.44 16.32 -116.53
N GLN A 606 -107.69 16.15 -116.12
CA GLN A 606 -108.56 17.26 -115.70
C GLN A 606 -108.43 17.64 -114.21
N VAL A 607 -107.81 16.81 -113.36
CA VAL A 607 -107.93 16.91 -111.88
C VAL A 607 -106.65 17.39 -111.17
N GLU A 608 -105.47 17.28 -111.79
CA GLU A 608 -104.20 17.56 -111.11
C GLU A 608 -103.94 19.06 -110.79
N LEU A 609 -104.68 19.99 -111.42
CA LEU A 609 -104.52 21.43 -111.23
C LEU A 609 -104.89 21.94 -109.82
N ASP A 610 -105.69 21.21 -109.04
CA ASP A 610 -106.23 21.70 -107.75
C ASP A 610 -105.29 21.48 -106.53
N ARG A 611 -104.18 20.73 -106.66
CA ARG A 611 -103.36 20.32 -105.50
C ARG A 611 -102.25 21.27 -105.06
N ASP A 612 -101.71 22.10 -105.94
CA ASP A 612 -100.47 22.86 -105.64
C ASP A 612 -100.65 24.01 -104.63
N SER A 613 -101.87 24.47 -104.37
CA SER A 613 -102.13 25.68 -103.55
C SER A 613 -101.94 25.50 -102.04
N GLN A 614 -101.82 24.27 -101.51
CA GLN A 614 -101.90 24.04 -100.05
C GLN A 614 -100.53 23.99 -99.33
N LEU A 615 -99.41 23.83 -100.05
CA LEU A 615 -98.08 23.57 -99.45
C LEU A 615 -97.38 24.79 -98.81
N ILE A 616 -97.89 26.01 -98.99
CA ILE A 616 -97.20 27.24 -98.56
C ILE A 616 -97.35 27.54 -97.04
N GLY A 617 -98.35 26.95 -96.37
CA GLY A 617 -98.65 27.26 -94.95
C GLY A 617 -97.60 26.78 -93.93
N LEU A 618 -97.00 25.61 -94.16
CA LEU A 618 -96.23 24.86 -93.14
C LEU A 618 -94.82 25.40 -92.82
N ARG A 619 -94.45 26.59 -93.30
CA ARG A 619 -93.09 27.18 -93.09
C ARG A 619 -93.02 28.33 -92.08
N LYS A 620 -94.13 28.76 -91.46
CA LYS A 620 -94.13 29.92 -90.55
C LYS A 620 -94.13 29.61 -89.04
N GLU A 621 -94.55 28.44 -88.59
CA GLU A 621 -94.76 28.18 -87.15
C GLU A 621 -93.49 27.82 -86.37
N LEU A 622 -92.50 27.19 -87.00
CA LEU A 622 -91.29 26.67 -86.33
C LEU A 622 -90.30 27.78 -85.87
N LEU A 623 -90.48 29.02 -86.34
CA LEU A 623 -89.62 30.16 -86.01
C LEU A 623 -89.90 30.81 -84.63
N SER A 624 -90.92 30.33 -83.91
CA SER A 624 -91.43 30.99 -82.70
C SER A 624 -90.91 30.45 -81.36
N GLN A 625 -90.32 29.25 -81.32
CA GLN A 625 -89.99 28.56 -80.06
C GLN A 625 -88.55 28.80 -79.54
N THR A 626 -87.65 29.37 -80.35
CA THR A 626 -86.22 29.51 -80.03
C THR A 626 -85.87 30.74 -79.16
N GLN A 627 -86.84 31.42 -78.54
CA GLN A 627 -86.66 32.72 -77.86
C GLN A 627 -86.93 32.75 -76.34
N GLN A 628 -87.03 31.60 -75.64
CA GLN A 628 -87.46 31.58 -74.23
C GLN A 628 -86.46 30.99 -73.20
N LEU A 629 -85.19 30.75 -73.53
CA LEU A 629 -84.26 30.04 -72.63
C LEU A 629 -83.04 30.85 -72.09
N ASP A 630 -82.81 32.09 -72.53
CA ASP A 630 -81.71 32.95 -72.07
C ASP A 630 -81.95 33.64 -70.70
N GLY A 631 -82.86 33.11 -69.87
CA GLY A 631 -83.39 33.81 -68.69
C GLY A 631 -82.86 33.39 -67.31
N CYS A 632 -82.09 32.31 -67.19
CA CYS A 632 -81.79 31.67 -65.90
C CYS A 632 -80.30 31.47 -65.59
N GLN A 633 -79.43 32.33 -66.12
CA GLN A 633 -77.98 32.30 -65.88
C GLN A 633 -77.54 33.20 -64.70
N ALA A 634 -78.45 33.50 -63.77
CA ALA A 634 -78.26 34.44 -62.65
C ALA A 634 -78.72 33.87 -61.29
N ARG A 635 -78.27 32.65 -60.94
CA ARG A 635 -78.58 32.03 -59.63
C ARG A 635 -77.45 31.14 -59.07
N VAL A 636 -76.20 31.59 -59.26
CA VAL A 636 -74.96 30.90 -58.82
C VAL A 636 -74.25 31.65 -57.66
N SER A 637 -74.85 32.70 -57.10
CA SER A 637 -74.18 33.62 -56.17
C SER A 637 -74.97 33.89 -54.88
N TYR A 638 -75.55 32.86 -54.24
CA TYR A 638 -76.42 33.08 -53.05
C TYR A 638 -76.36 32.06 -51.91
N LEU A 639 -75.42 31.11 -51.87
CA LEU A 639 -75.22 30.22 -50.71
C LEU A 639 -73.72 29.98 -50.42
N GLU A 640 -72.95 31.07 -50.35
CA GLU A 640 -71.53 31.08 -49.95
C GLU A 640 -71.31 31.57 -48.49
N VAL A 641 -72.37 31.84 -47.72
CA VAL A 641 -72.28 32.43 -46.37
C VAL A 641 -73.24 31.77 -45.36
N GLU A 642 -73.20 30.44 -45.28
CA GLU A 642 -73.73 29.71 -44.11
C GLU A 642 -72.63 28.78 -43.54
N VAL A 643 -71.42 29.34 -43.44
CA VAL A 643 -70.23 28.76 -42.78
C VAL A 643 -70.15 29.32 -41.36
N ASP A 644 -71.24 29.25 -40.61
CA ASP A 644 -71.23 29.55 -39.19
C ASP A 644 -72.19 28.64 -38.41
N THR A 645 -71.67 28.09 -37.32
CA THR A 645 -72.32 27.22 -36.33
C THR A 645 -72.52 25.73 -36.69
N LEU A 646 -71.66 24.89 -36.06
CA LEU A 646 -72.04 23.83 -35.08
C LEU A 646 -73.01 22.70 -35.52
N THR A 647 -72.76 21.40 -35.29
CA THR A 647 -71.71 20.64 -34.57
C THR A 647 -71.81 19.16 -35.01
N GLU A 648 -70.75 18.36 -34.86
CA GLU A 648 -70.72 17.07 -34.14
C GLU A 648 -69.65 16.05 -34.61
N GLN A 649 -68.65 15.92 -33.75
CA GLN A 649 -67.99 14.67 -33.35
C GLN A 649 -66.82 14.05 -34.16
N LEU A 650 -65.61 14.40 -33.69
CA LEU A 650 -64.51 13.52 -33.19
C LEU A 650 -63.86 12.49 -34.16
N HIS A 651 -62.52 12.31 -34.25
CA HIS A 651 -61.35 13.05 -33.71
C HIS A 651 -60.08 12.63 -34.50
N SER A 652 -59.03 13.47 -34.48
CA SER A 652 -57.73 13.28 -35.14
C SER A 652 -56.55 13.52 -34.13
N PRO A 653 -55.24 13.51 -34.52
CA PRO A 653 -54.15 13.07 -33.63
C PRO A 653 -53.09 14.13 -33.20
N GLU A 654 -52.02 13.66 -32.55
CA GLU A 654 -50.61 14.17 -32.48
C GLU A 654 -50.18 15.45 -31.69
N VAL A 655 -49.22 15.24 -30.76
CA VAL A 655 -47.90 15.93 -30.57
C VAL A 655 -47.77 17.34 -29.92
N CYS A 656 -46.98 17.40 -28.81
CA CYS A 656 -46.16 18.51 -28.22
C CYS A 656 -46.81 19.89 -27.83
N GLU A 657 -46.32 20.75 -26.92
CA GLU A 657 -45.15 20.86 -26.00
C GLU A 657 -45.45 21.91 -24.86
N GLU A 658 -44.53 22.11 -23.90
CA GLU A 658 -44.34 23.24 -22.93
C GLU A 658 -45.33 23.60 -21.76
N ASP A 659 -44.76 23.50 -20.54
CA ASP A 659 -44.79 24.38 -19.33
C ASP A 659 -46.07 24.96 -18.67
N GLN A 660 -46.23 24.61 -17.37
CA GLN A 660 -46.34 25.61 -16.27
C GLN A 660 -46.12 25.06 -14.84
N ASN A 661 -45.69 25.95 -13.92
CA ASN A 661 -45.19 25.65 -12.57
C ASN A 661 -46.24 25.14 -11.55
N GLY A 662 -45.78 24.28 -10.62
CA GLY A 662 -46.53 23.85 -9.43
C GLY A 662 -45.71 23.95 -8.13
N SER A 663 -46.18 24.74 -7.16
CA SER A 663 -45.53 25.01 -5.87
C SER A 663 -45.58 23.81 -4.91
N VAL A 664 -44.43 23.43 -4.33
CA VAL A 664 -44.33 22.40 -3.27
C VAL A 664 -44.41 23.04 -1.87
N THR A 665 -45.21 22.45 -0.97
CA THR A 665 -45.59 23.05 0.32
C THR A 665 -44.68 22.63 1.48
N VAL A 666 -44.83 23.32 2.62
CA VAL A 666 -44.02 23.12 3.84
C VAL A 666 -44.14 21.70 4.43
N ASP A 667 -45.27 21.03 4.22
CA ASP A 667 -45.56 19.70 4.78
C ASP A 667 -44.64 18.58 4.24
N ASP A 668 -44.13 18.72 3.01
CA ASP A 668 -43.20 17.74 2.42
C ASP A 668 -41.83 17.73 3.13
N LEU A 669 -41.44 18.86 3.73
CA LEU A 669 -40.21 18.94 4.52
C LEU A 669 -40.32 18.15 5.83
N ASP A 670 -41.48 18.21 6.50
CA ASP A 670 -41.72 17.53 7.77
C ASP A 670 -41.96 16.03 7.57
N HIS A 671 -42.60 15.62 6.48
CA HIS A 671 -42.73 14.20 6.12
C HIS A 671 -41.34 13.56 5.89
N ILE A 672 -40.46 14.24 5.16
CA ILE A 672 -39.07 13.79 4.95
C ILE A 672 -38.27 13.77 6.27
N GLN A 673 -38.46 14.73 7.18
CA GLN A 673 -37.80 14.71 8.50
C GLN A 673 -38.30 13.57 9.40
N LYS A 674 -39.59 13.26 9.37
CA LYS A 674 -40.21 12.18 10.16
C LYS A 674 -39.76 10.80 9.67
N VAL A 675 -39.80 10.56 8.36
CA VAL A 675 -39.28 9.33 7.72
C VAL A 675 -37.78 9.16 7.97
N ASN A 676 -36.98 10.24 7.97
CA ASN A 676 -35.57 10.16 8.36
C ASN A 676 -35.38 9.76 9.84
N ARG A 677 -36.18 10.29 10.78
CA ARG A 677 -36.10 9.87 12.20
C ARG A 677 -36.46 8.39 12.39
N GLU A 678 -37.51 7.91 11.71
CA GLU A 678 -37.93 6.50 11.79
C GLU A 678 -36.89 5.55 11.17
N LEU A 679 -36.27 5.92 10.04
CA LEU A 679 -35.14 5.19 9.45
C LEU A 679 -33.88 5.21 10.33
N GLU A 680 -33.55 6.34 10.96
CA GLU A 680 -32.45 6.40 11.95
C GLU A 680 -32.73 5.46 13.13
N GLN A 681 -33.98 5.39 13.59
CA GLN A 681 -34.38 4.56 14.73
C GLN A 681 -34.32 3.06 14.40
N GLN A 682 -34.91 2.62 13.27
CA GLN A 682 -34.88 1.23 12.81
C GLN A 682 -33.46 0.69 12.56
N LEU A 683 -32.55 1.51 12.00
CA LEU A 683 -31.14 1.14 11.82
C LEU A 683 -30.36 1.15 13.15
N SER A 684 -30.73 2.03 14.08
CA SER A 684 -30.14 2.03 15.43
C SER A 684 -30.50 0.78 16.22
N ASP A 685 -31.70 0.23 15.99
CA ASP A 685 -32.23 -0.92 16.70
C ASP A 685 -31.59 -2.25 16.25
N LYS A 686 -31.27 -2.40 14.96
CA LYS A 686 -30.57 -3.58 14.42
C LYS A 686 -29.12 -3.72 14.88
N ASN A 687 -28.49 -2.62 15.33
CA ASN A 687 -27.08 -2.56 15.74
C ASN A 687 -26.90 -2.06 17.20
N LYS A 688 -27.64 -2.66 18.14
CA LYS A 688 -27.43 -2.46 19.59
C LYS A 688 -26.22 -3.26 20.06
N ALA A 689 -25.40 -2.66 20.92
CA ALA A 689 -24.16 -3.27 21.40
C ALA A 689 -24.36 -4.57 22.22
N ARG A 690 -25.54 -4.79 22.80
CA ARG A 690 -25.90 -6.04 23.49
C ARG A 690 -26.00 -7.21 22.51
N ASP A 691 -26.65 -7.00 21.37
CA ASP A 691 -26.96 -8.05 20.39
C ASP A 691 -25.72 -8.38 19.54
N LEU A 692 -24.80 -7.43 19.39
CA LEU A 692 -23.48 -7.64 18.76
C LEU A 692 -22.51 -8.46 19.63
N ARG A 693 -22.64 -8.46 20.97
CA ARG A 693 -21.73 -9.20 21.87
C ARG A 693 -21.94 -10.72 21.85
N GLY A 694 -23.11 -11.19 21.40
CA GLY A 694 -23.41 -12.62 21.26
C GLY A 694 -22.96 -13.24 19.93
N LYS A 695 -22.56 -12.43 18.95
CA LYS A 695 -22.16 -12.88 17.61
C LYS A 695 -20.71 -13.36 17.56
N LYS A 696 -20.41 -14.25 16.61
CA LYS A 696 -19.05 -14.74 16.37
C LYS A 696 -18.17 -13.64 15.75
N LYS A 697 -16.84 -13.76 15.91
CA LYS A 697 -15.87 -12.80 15.36
C LYS A 697 -15.99 -12.66 13.84
N GLU A 698 -16.18 -13.78 13.13
CA GLU A 698 -16.35 -13.82 11.67
C GLU A 698 -17.61 -13.07 11.22
N GLU A 699 -18.74 -13.31 11.90
CA GLU A 699 -20.00 -12.60 11.65
C GLU A 699 -19.83 -11.09 11.86
N LEU A 700 -19.14 -10.66 12.93
CA LEU A 700 -18.87 -9.24 13.20
C LEU A 700 -17.91 -8.62 12.18
N LEU A 701 -16.96 -9.38 11.62
CA LEU A 701 -16.07 -8.91 10.56
C LEU A 701 -16.81 -8.77 9.23
N LYS A 702 -17.63 -9.76 8.84
CA LYS A 702 -18.48 -9.67 7.65
C LYS A 702 -19.43 -8.47 7.73
N GLN A 703 -20.14 -8.32 8.85
CA GLN A 703 -21.01 -7.15 9.10
C GLN A 703 -20.24 -5.81 9.10
N LEU A 704 -18.97 -5.80 9.51
CA LEU A 704 -18.14 -4.60 9.45
C LEU A 704 -17.79 -4.21 8.01
N ASP A 705 -17.46 -5.19 7.16
CA ASP A 705 -17.08 -4.95 5.76
C ASP A 705 -18.30 -4.62 4.89
N ASP A 706 -19.45 -5.26 5.12
CA ASP A 706 -20.74 -4.87 4.53
C ASP A 706 -21.06 -3.39 4.82
N LEU A 707 -20.92 -2.94 6.08
CA LEU A 707 -21.13 -1.55 6.47
C LEU A 707 -20.09 -0.57 5.89
N LYS A 708 -18.83 -1.01 5.66
CA LYS A 708 -17.82 -0.18 4.96
C LYS A 708 -18.17 0.00 3.49
N ASN A 709 -18.64 -1.07 2.83
CA ASN A 709 -19.07 -1.05 1.44
C ASN A 709 -20.29 -0.14 1.26
N GLU A 710 -21.29 -0.26 2.13
CA GLU A 710 -22.43 0.67 2.20
C GLU A 710 -21.94 2.13 2.41
N LEU A 711 -21.01 2.37 3.35
CA LEU A 711 -20.46 3.71 3.55
C LEU A 711 -19.71 4.25 2.33
N SER A 712 -19.05 3.39 1.54
CA SER A 712 -18.38 3.77 0.30
C SER A 712 -19.39 4.20 -0.76
N GLN A 713 -20.42 3.37 -1.01
CA GLN A 713 -21.52 3.67 -1.93
C GLN A 713 -22.25 4.97 -1.54
N LEU A 714 -22.53 5.18 -0.25
CA LEU A 714 -23.15 6.42 0.23
C LEU A 714 -22.25 7.66 0.10
N ARG A 715 -20.91 7.50 0.05
CA ARG A 715 -19.98 8.61 -0.25
C ARG A 715 -19.97 8.95 -1.74
N VAL A 716 -19.98 7.95 -2.63
CA VAL A 716 -20.12 8.16 -4.08
C VAL A 716 -21.44 8.88 -4.36
N ALA A 717 -22.54 8.38 -3.79
CA ALA A 717 -23.86 9.01 -3.90
C ALA A 717 -23.91 10.46 -3.38
N LYS A 718 -23.04 10.85 -2.44
CA LYS A 718 -22.91 12.26 -2.00
C LYS A 718 -22.22 13.13 -3.05
N VAL A 719 -21.23 12.61 -3.77
CA VAL A 719 -20.52 13.34 -4.83
C VAL A 719 -21.40 13.51 -6.05
N THR A 720 -22.21 12.50 -6.39
CA THR A 720 -23.14 12.53 -7.54
C THR A 720 -24.50 13.20 -7.24
N GLY A 721 -24.59 14.08 -6.24
CA GLY A 721 -25.83 14.83 -5.93
C GLY A 721 -27.04 14.00 -5.47
N GLY A 722 -26.83 12.80 -4.92
CA GLY A 722 -27.90 11.87 -4.57
C GLY A 722 -28.82 12.31 -3.43
N ALA A 723 -30.06 11.80 -3.47
CA ALA A 723 -31.16 12.16 -2.56
C ALA A 723 -30.81 12.24 -1.06
N ALA A 724 -31.39 13.22 -0.36
CA ALA A 724 -31.11 13.53 1.05
C ALA A 724 -31.26 12.34 2.02
N SER A 725 -32.16 11.39 1.73
CA SER A 725 -32.36 10.15 2.50
C SER A 725 -31.20 9.16 2.42
N LYS A 726 -30.32 9.28 1.42
CA LYS A 726 -29.03 8.56 1.35
C LYS A 726 -27.95 9.29 2.16
N LEU A 727 -27.99 10.62 2.21
CA LEU A 727 -27.02 11.44 2.95
C LEU A 727 -27.16 11.31 4.47
N SER A 728 -28.39 11.24 5.00
CA SER A 728 -28.65 11.02 6.44
C SER A 728 -28.06 9.71 6.95
N LYS A 729 -28.21 8.62 6.17
CA LYS A 729 -27.68 7.28 6.48
C LYS A 729 -26.16 7.25 6.71
N ILE A 730 -25.37 8.15 6.09
CA ILE A 730 -23.91 8.24 6.30
C ILE A 730 -23.55 8.36 7.79
N ARG A 731 -24.32 9.14 8.56
CA ARG A 731 -24.08 9.33 10.01
C ARG A 731 -24.38 8.06 10.80
N VAL A 732 -25.44 7.34 10.43
CA VAL A 732 -25.90 6.10 11.07
C VAL A 732 -24.94 4.94 10.79
N VAL A 733 -24.50 4.77 9.54
CA VAL A 733 -23.54 3.74 9.12
C VAL A 733 -22.18 3.97 9.80
N ARG A 734 -21.67 5.20 9.83
CA ARG A 734 -20.44 5.54 10.59
C ARG A 734 -20.54 5.19 12.08
N LYS A 735 -21.66 5.51 12.73
CA LYS A 735 -21.91 5.12 14.14
C LYS A 735 -22.00 3.61 14.31
N SER A 736 -22.58 2.88 13.34
CA SER A 736 -22.69 1.42 13.36
C SER A 736 -21.33 0.74 13.22
N ILE A 737 -20.49 1.18 12.27
CA ILE A 737 -19.09 0.75 12.13
C ILE A 737 -18.32 0.94 13.44
N ALA A 738 -18.44 2.11 14.07
CA ALA A 738 -17.77 2.40 15.34
C ALA A 738 -18.26 1.48 16.48
N ARG A 739 -19.56 1.15 16.54
CA ARG A 739 -20.10 0.18 17.51
C ARG A 739 -19.57 -1.23 17.29
N VAL A 740 -19.57 -1.73 16.05
CA VAL A 740 -19.06 -3.06 15.69
C VAL A 740 -17.57 -3.18 16.01
N LEU A 741 -16.75 -2.21 15.58
CA LEU A 741 -15.33 -2.14 15.94
C LEU A 741 -15.10 -2.09 17.45
N THR A 742 -15.95 -1.38 18.20
CA THR A 742 -15.85 -1.32 19.67
C THR A 742 -16.13 -2.68 20.30
N VAL A 743 -17.12 -3.44 19.82
CA VAL A 743 -17.43 -4.79 20.32
C VAL A 743 -16.34 -5.80 19.94
N ILE A 744 -15.81 -5.74 18.72
CA ILE A 744 -14.65 -6.55 18.30
C ILE A 744 -13.44 -6.27 19.20
N ASN A 745 -13.12 -4.99 19.47
CA ASN A 745 -12.02 -4.63 20.35
C ASN A 745 -12.26 -5.01 21.83
N GLN A 746 -13.50 -4.92 22.32
CA GLN A 746 -13.86 -5.38 23.67
C GLN A 746 -13.65 -6.89 23.81
N THR A 747 -14.21 -7.70 22.90
CA THR A 747 -14.09 -9.18 22.93
C THR A 747 -12.65 -9.64 22.75
N GLN A 748 -11.88 -9.05 21.84
CA GLN A 748 -10.44 -9.33 21.68
C GLN A 748 -9.65 -9.00 22.96
N LYS A 749 -9.81 -7.80 23.54
CA LYS A 749 -9.11 -7.44 24.77
C LYS A 749 -9.55 -8.29 25.97
N GLU A 750 -10.80 -8.72 26.03
CA GLU A 750 -11.28 -9.64 27.07
C GLU A 750 -10.65 -11.03 26.93
N ASN A 751 -10.60 -11.59 25.72
CA ASN A 751 -9.96 -12.88 25.46
C ASN A 751 -8.45 -12.84 25.74
N LEU A 752 -7.78 -11.75 25.37
CA LEU A 752 -6.38 -11.53 25.76
C LEU A 752 -6.22 -11.39 27.29
N ARG A 753 -7.15 -10.72 27.99
CA ARG A 753 -7.14 -10.66 29.47
C ARG A 753 -7.35 -12.03 30.12
N LYS A 754 -8.17 -12.91 29.54
CA LYS A 754 -8.34 -14.31 29.95
C LYS A 754 -7.03 -15.09 29.74
N PHE A 755 -6.44 -15.03 28.54
CA PHE A 755 -5.19 -15.73 28.20
C PHE A 755 -3.96 -15.24 29.01
N TYR A 756 -3.91 -13.96 29.35
CA TYR A 756 -2.89 -13.35 30.21
C TYR A 756 -3.32 -13.24 31.69
N LYS A 757 -4.36 -13.96 32.14
CA LYS A 757 -4.70 -14.08 33.57
C LYS A 757 -3.57 -14.87 34.27
N GLY A 758 -3.19 -14.47 35.48
CA GLY A 758 -2.08 -15.08 36.24
C GLY A 758 -0.64 -14.82 35.69
N LYS A 759 -0.44 -14.70 34.38
CA LYS A 759 0.90 -14.56 33.77
C LYS A 759 1.64 -13.29 34.23
N LYS A 760 2.92 -13.42 34.61
CA LYS A 760 3.81 -12.32 35.04
C LYS A 760 4.03 -11.29 33.94
N TYR A 761 4.31 -11.75 32.71
CA TYR A 761 4.55 -10.90 31.56
C TYR A 761 3.25 -10.72 30.75
N LYS A 762 2.86 -9.45 30.57
CA LYS A 762 1.67 -9.06 29.78
C LYS A 762 2.03 -7.93 28.80
N PRO A 763 1.39 -7.86 27.62
CA PRO A 763 1.49 -6.71 26.71
C PRO A 763 1.17 -5.40 27.40
N LEU A 764 1.81 -4.30 26.97
CA LEU A 764 1.71 -2.98 27.63
C LEU A 764 0.27 -2.47 27.74
N ASP A 765 -0.57 -2.68 26.70
CA ASP A 765 -1.98 -2.27 26.67
C ASP A 765 -2.87 -2.98 27.70
N LEU A 766 -2.45 -4.15 28.20
CA LEU A 766 -3.16 -4.89 29.26
C LEU A 766 -2.63 -4.59 30.67
N ARG A 767 -1.56 -3.81 30.80
CA ARG A 767 -1.03 -3.42 32.13
C ARG A 767 -1.88 -2.28 32.72
N PRO A 768 -2.00 -2.18 34.05
CA PRO A 768 -2.67 -1.05 34.69
C PRO A 768 -2.05 0.29 34.26
N LYS A 769 -2.85 1.18 33.67
CA LYS A 769 -2.43 2.55 33.37
C LYS A 769 -2.37 3.34 34.69
N LYS A 770 -1.17 3.41 35.26
CA LYS A 770 -0.80 4.24 36.43
C LYS A 770 0.45 5.06 36.08
N THR A 771 0.76 6.08 36.88
CA THR A 771 1.99 6.87 36.71
C THR A 771 3.24 5.98 36.74
N ARG A 772 4.35 6.44 36.15
CA ARG A 772 5.63 5.69 36.13
C ARG A 772 6.12 5.37 37.55
N ALA A 773 5.98 6.33 38.47
CA ALA A 773 6.28 6.16 39.89
C ALA A 773 5.43 5.05 40.53
N LEU A 774 4.10 5.07 40.36
CA LEU A 774 3.19 4.05 40.89
C LEU A 774 3.37 2.64 40.28
N ARG A 775 4.07 2.53 39.13
CA ARG A 775 4.47 1.24 38.53
C ARG A 775 5.87 0.78 38.93
N ARG A 776 6.69 1.65 39.53
CA ARG A 776 8.07 1.36 39.98
C ARG A 776 8.22 1.26 41.51
N ARG A 777 7.27 1.79 42.28
CA ARG A 777 7.23 1.61 43.73
C ARG A 777 7.15 0.12 44.10
N LEU A 778 7.63 -0.20 45.30
CA LEU A 778 7.54 -1.53 45.88
C LEU A 778 6.07 -2.01 45.97
N ASN A 779 5.89 -3.33 45.89
CA ASN A 779 4.62 -3.98 46.19
C ASN A 779 4.35 -3.93 47.70
N LYS A 780 3.07 -3.93 48.12
CA LYS A 780 2.70 -3.92 49.56
C LYS A 780 3.38 -5.03 50.39
N HIS A 781 3.66 -6.18 49.76
CA HIS A 781 4.40 -7.27 50.37
C HIS A 781 5.86 -6.88 50.61
N GLU A 782 6.55 -6.34 49.60
CA GLU A 782 7.95 -5.90 49.67
C GLU A 782 8.13 -4.72 50.65
N GLU A 783 7.21 -3.76 50.63
CA GLU A 783 7.11 -2.65 51.57
C GLU A 783 6.85 -3.12 53.02
N GLY A 784 6.15 -4.25 53.17
CA GLY A 784 5.91 -4.94 54.44
C GLY A 784 7.00 -5.94 54.87
N LEU A 785 8.05 -6.17 54.07
CA LEU A 785 9.12 -7.11 54.44
C LEU A 785 9.99 -6.52 55.55
N ARG A 786 9.81 -7.03 56.76
CA ARG A 786 10.63 -6.68 57.93
C ARG A 786 11.78 -7.67 58.09
N THR A 787 12.97 -7.19 58.43
CA THR A 787 14.13 -8.05 58.70
C THR A 787 13.87 -8.94 59.92
N LYS A 788 14.53 -10.12 60.01
CA LYS A 788 14.37 -11.02 61.18
C LYS A 788 14.65 -10.30 62.52
N LYS A 789 15.60 -9.35 62.55
CA LYS A 789 15.91 -8.50 63.72
C LYS A 789 14.74 -7.57 64.07
N GLN A 790 14.13 -6.93 63.07
CA GLN A 790 12.97 -6.05 63.27
C GLN A 790 11.72 -6.84 63.70
N GLN A 791 11.43 -7.98 63.06
CA GLN A 791 10.34 -8.88 63.46
C GLN A 791 10.49 -9.32 64.93
N ARG A 792 11.70 -9.74 65.34
CA ARG A 792 11.99 -10.10 66.74
C ARG A 792 11.80 -8.92 67.69
N LYS A 793 12.23 -7.70 67.30
CA LYS A 793 12.04 -6.49 68.11
C LYS A 793 10.56 -6.16 68.31
N GLU A 794 9.74 -6.29 67.28
CA GLU A 794 8.30 -5.96 67.33
C GLU A 794 7.47 -6.99 68.11
N LEU A 795 7.90 -8.26 68.12
CA LEU A 795 7.33 -9.30 68.99
C LEU A 795 7.67 -9.06 70.47
N LEU A 796 8.93 -8.72 70.78
CA LEU A 796 9.39 -8.44 72.15
C LEU A 796 8.85 -7.12 72.71
N TYR A 797 8.76 -6.08 71.87
CA TYR A 797 8.39 -4.71 72.23
C TYR A 797 7.20 -4.22 71.42
N SER A 798 6.12 -5.01 71.38
CA SER A 798 4.84 -4.61 70.77
C SER A 798 4.31 -3.33 71.44
N ILE A 799 3.86 -2.35 70.66
CA ILE A 799 3.21 -1.14 71.20
C ILE A 799 1.97 -1.57 71.99
N ARG A 800 2.02 -1.40 73.31
CA ARG A 800 0.88 -1.64 74.19
C ARG A 800 0.02 -0.37 74.25
N LYS A 801 -1.30 -0.53 74.25
CA LYS A 801 -2.20 0.59 74.57
C LYS A 801 -2.27 0.71 76.09
N PHE A 802 -1.80 1.83 76.61
CA PHE A 802 -1.92 2.21 78.01
C PHE A 802 -2.88 3.39 78.12
N ALA A 803 -3.75 3.34 79.13
CA ALA A 803 -4.53 4.49 79.58
C ALA A 803 -3.96 4.94 80.91
N VAL A 804 -3.62 6.22 81.04
CA VAL A 804 -3.26 6.80 82.33
C VAL A 804 -4.57 7.08 83.06
N LYS A 805 -4.75 6.45 84.22
CA LYS A 805 -5.90 6.69 85.08
C LYS A 805 -5.61 7.96 85.88
N ALA A 806 -6.39 9.02 85.60
CA ALA A 806 -6.46 10.22 86.42
C ALA A 806 -7.32 9.94 87.67
#